data_AF-A0A842EVB4-F1
#
_entry.id   AF-A0A842EVB4-F1
#
_cell.length_a   1.000
_cell.length_b   1.000
_cell.length_c   1.000
_cell.angle_alpha   90.00
_cell.angle_beta   90.00
_cell.angle_gamma   90.00
#
_symmetry.space_group_name_H-M   'P 1'
#
loop_
_entity.id
_entity.type
_entity.pdbx_description
1 polymer ?
#
loop_
_entity_poly.entity_id
_entity_poly.type
_entity_poly.pdbx_seq_one_letter_code
_entity_poly.pdbx_strand_id
1 'polypeptide(L)'
;QADLNKAQTQLDAQKAAELAAQNKAQEAVNNLFASQNPANDAKAGLTQAEIDAAQALINQVTDPAKKAELQASLDKAQQQLDADKAAELAAQAKAREAVNNLFASQNPNGDLKTGLTQAEIDAAQALIDQVTDPAKKAELQADLNKAQQQLNANLVAPNAPQVNNITDVDTKITGKGQAGTTAVVKLADGTEKTGLVNASGDFSIVIPKQVAASTISVTLKNAYGVVSEATTVTVSGLPQPVINPITISDVTVSGTIDVSQYPVTKVRLSINGAPKTILTVGADGSFSYYTGNLAVGTTIEVQYIGPSGAYLTDSLYTGTAVVTEQEVSLVLNDMTVADLYITGTTLANHRVRVSINGLLKATVTADASGNFSYLSSYLVKGDIVKAEVLLGANVAKTVSTTVAEAAATELVVNEMTIADNTVKGTATPNAKLRININGVAKAVVTADASGNYSYVTGSLVSGTEVKVEQRNAFTGAYDTSKTVIVSGEIPGLLLTLNDLKAPEGIVSGEATAGYTVRISVNGTVRANTVADASGNYTYNVGVLTGGDVVKAEIRVGSEYLLPTEKIVKAEFSLNPILDTDRTITGKAPAGKTVRISINGVPKSITVVDAAGNYTYLIGLVATGDVIKIELRNTETGKYEEFVERTVTAESEAGQVTINALTDADTTISGKTVPSGKLRVSVDGRAKTVITADTDGNYSYFISGIKADEVIKVELKENGVYGPFAETTVTAAPVVE
;
A
#
# COMPACT_ATOMS: atom_id res chain seq x y z
N GLN A 1 42.37 -113.85 111.06
CA GLN A 1 43.04 -112.57 110.72
C GLN A 1 42.98 -112.24 109.23
N ALA A 2 43.39 -113.15 108.32
CA ALA A 2 43.35 -112.88 106.87
C ALA A 2 41.94 -112.52 106.35
N ASP A 3 40.88 -113.22 106.81
CA ASP A 3 39.50 -112.91 106.43
C ASP A 3 39.01 -111.55 106.98
N LEU A 4 39.44 -111.17 108.19
CA LEU A 4 39.15 -109.83 108.75
C LEU A 4 39.84 -108.73 107.94
N ASN A 5 41.10 -108.92 107.53
CA ASN A 5 41.81 -107.98 106.67
C ASN A 5 41.13 -107.87 105.30
N LYS A 6 40.68 -108.99 104.70
CA LYS A 6 39.95 -108.99 103.43
C LYS A 6 38.60 -108.26 103.54
N ALA A 7 37.84 -108.49 104.60
CA ALA A 7 36.59 -107.79 104.87
C ALA A 7 36.81 -106.29 105.10
N GLN A 8 37.88 -105.90 105.79
CA GLN A 8 38.28 -104.51 105.97
C GLN A 8 38.66 -103.84 104.64
N THR A 9 39.47 -104.50 103.80
CA THR A 9 39.80 -104.00 102.45
C THR A 9 38.54 -103.84 101.59
N GLN A 10 37.58 -104.77 101.66
CA GLN A 10 36.32 -104.67 100.93
C GLN A 10 35.45 -103.52 101.45
N LEU A 11 35.37 -103.33 102.76
CA LEU A 11 34.67 -102.21 103.38
C LEU A 11 35.31 -100.86 103.00
N ASP A 12 36.64 -100.77 102.98
CA ASP A 12 37.37 -99.56 102.59
C ASP A 12 37.20 -99.27 101.09
N ALA A 13 37.21 -100.30 100.24
CA ALA A 13 36.88 -100.17 98.82
C ALA A 13 35.43 -99.73 98.57
N GLN A 14 34.46 -100.25 99.34
CA GLN A 14 33.06 -99.80 99.28
C GLN A 14 32.90 -98.36 99.74
N LYS A 15 33.55 -97.97 100.84
CA LYS A 15 33.57 -96.57 101.32
C LYS A 15 34.21 -95.63 100.31
N ALA A 16 35.31 -96.04 99.67
CA ALA A 16 35.96 -95.24 98.63
C ALA A 16 35.10 -95.10 97.36
N ALA A 17 34.43 -96.18 96.94
CA ALA A 17 33.49 -96.16 95.81
C ALA A 17 32.26 -95.27 96.11
N GLU A 18 31.71 -95.37 97.31
CA GLU A 18 30.61 -94.51 97.78
C GLU A 18 31.03 -93.03 97.81
N LEU A 19 32.20 -92.71 98.38
CA LEU A 19 32.72 -91.34 98.39
C LEU A 19 32.92 -90.78 96.98
N ALA A 20 33.39 -91.62 96.04
CA ALA A 20 33.53 -91.23 94.63
C ALA A 20 32.17 -90.98 93.95
N ALA A 21 31.14 -91.79 94.26
CA ALA A 21 29.78 -91.58 93.77
C ALA A 21 29.18 -90.29 94.33
N GLN A 22 29.35 -90.02 95.63
CA GLN A 22 28.91 -88.78 96.28
C GLN A 22 29.55 -87.54 95.65
N ASN A 23 30.87 -87.54 95.43
CA ASN A 23 31.57 -86.41 94.82
C ASN A 23 31.09 -86.13 93.39
N LYS A 24 30.93 -87.18 92.57
CA LYS A 24 30.41 -87.04 91.21
C LYS A 24 28.97 -86.50 91.18
N ALA A 25 28.11 -87.02 92.05
CA ALA A 25 26.74 -86.55 92.15
C ALA A 25 26.67 -85.10 92.67
N GLN A 26 27.51 -84.73 93.64
CA GLN A 26 27.62 -83.36 94.14
C GLN A 26 28.08 -82.38 93.06
N GLU A 27 29.10 -82.74 92.29
CA GLU A 27 29.58 -81.91 91.17
C GLU A 27 28.50 -81.73 90.10
N ALA A 28 27.80 -82.82 89.73
CA ALA A 28 26.71 -82.76 88.76
C ALA A 28 25.55 -81.87 89.24
N VAL A 29 25.15 -81.99 90.51
CA VAL A 29 24.12 -81.13 91.12
C VAL A 29 24.57 -79.68 91.17
N ASN A 30 25.80 -79.41 91.63
CA ASN A 30 26.35 -78.06 91.67
C ASN A 30 26.28 -77.39 90.29
N ASN A 31 26.65 -78.12 89.24
CA ASN A 31 26.61 -77.65 87.85
C ASN A 31 25.21 -77.35 87.28
N LEU A 32 24.13 -77.66 88.01
CA LEU A 32 22.77 -77.23 87.66
C LEU A 32 22.49 -75.79 88.09
N PHE A 33 23.31 -75.21 88.97
CA PHE A 33 23.08 -73.92 89.59
C PHE A 33 24.09 -72.85 89.16
N ALA A 34 23.67 -71.60 89.22
CA ALA A 34 24.54 -70.46 88.96
C ALA A 34 25.74 -70.47 89.93
N SER A 35 26.92 -70.17 89.39
CA SER A 35 28.19 -70.22 90.14
C SER A 35 28.47 -71.57 90.80
N GLN A 36 27.87 -72.65 90.29
CA GLN A 36 28.05 -74.02 90.78
C GLN A 36 27.68 -74.20 92.27
N ASN A 37 26.67 -73.47 92.74
CA ASN A 37 26.27 -73.47 94.14
C ASN A 37 24.75 -73.69 94.29
N PRO A 38 24.30 -74.82 94.88
CA PRO A 38 22.88 -75.11 95.09
C PRO A 38 22.10 -74.08 95.92
N ALA A 39 22.79 -73.21 96.65
CA ALA A 39 22.16 -72.07 97.32
C ALA A 39 21.58 -71.04 96.33
N ASN A 40 22.15 -70.93 95.13
CA ASN A 40 21.74 -69.99 94.09
C ASN A 40 20.57 -70.55 93.26
N ASP A 41 20.13 -69.77 92.28
CA ASP A 41 19.15 -70.19 91.27
C ASP A 41 19.77 -71.17 90.28
N ALA A 42 18.91 -71.88 89.54
CA ALA A 42 19.33 -72.69 88.41
C ALA A 42 20.16 -71.85 87.42
N LYS A 43 21.14 -72.48 86.76
CA LYS A 43 21.91 -71.79 85.73
C LYS A 43 21.01 -71.38 84.56
N ALA A 44 21.36 -70.28 83.90
CA ALA A 44 20.71 -69.88 82.66
C ALA A 44 20.84 -70.98 81.60
N GLY A 45 19.74 -71.29 80.92
CA GLY A 45 19.71 -72.33 79.90
C GLY A 45 19.78 -73.76 80.43
N LEU A 46 19.50 -73.99 81.73
CA LEU A 46 19.35 -75.32 82.30
C LEU A 46 18.38 -76.16 81.46
N THR A 47 18.77 -77.38 81.14
CA THR A 47 17.97 -78.31 80.35
C THR A 47 17.50 -79.49 81.17
N GLN A 48 16.40 -80.12 80.73
CA GLN A 48 15.90 -81.35 81.35
C GLN A 48 16.95 -82.48 81.31
N ALA A 49 17.72 -82.55 80.21
CA ALA A 49 18.77 -83.56 80.04
C ALA A 49 19.88 -83.43 81.10
N GLU A 50 20.22 -82.21 81.53
CA GLU A 50 21.22 -81.98 82.58
C GLU A 50 20.70 -82.42 83.96
N ILE A 51 19.42 -82.19 84.23
CA ILE A 51 18.77 -82.66 85.46
C ILE A 51 18.70 -84.19 85.47
N ASP A 52 18.26 -84.81 84.37
CA ASP A 52 18.16 -86.26 84.26
C ASP A 52 19.55 -86.93 84.42
N ALA A 53 20.60 -86.31 83.87
CA ALA A 53 21.98 -86.76 84.04
C ALA A 53 22.46 -86.69 85.51
N ALA A 54 22.13 -85.62 86.22
CA ALA A 54 22.42 -85.49 87.65
C ALA A 54 21.63 -86.52 88.48
N GLN A 55 20.36 -86.77 88.13
CA GLN A 55 19.52 -87.78 88.79
C GLN A 55 20.10 -89.18 88.65
N ALA A 56 20.62 -89.53 87.46
CA ALA A 56 21.27 -90.82 87.22
C ALA A 56 22.50 -91.04 88.12
N LEU A 57 23.25 -89.98 88.44
CA LEU A 57 24.40 -90.03 89.35
C LEU A 57 23.96 -90.10 90.82
N ILE A 58 22.95 -89.33 91.24
CA ILE A 58 22.37 -89.41 92.58
C ILE A 58 21.84 -90.83 92.87
N ASN A 59 21.27 -91.50 91.86
CA ASN A 59 20.76 -92.86 92.01
C ASN A 59 21.85 -93.88 92.39
N GLN A 60 23.13 -93.61 92.10
CA GLN A 60 24.28 -94.46 92.43
C GLN A 60 24.80 -94.27 93.88
N VAL A 61 24.38 -93.21 94.57
CA VAL A 61 24.73 -92.93 95.97
C VAL A 61 23.96 -93.87 96.90
N THR A 62 24.66 -94.50 97.84
CA THR A 62 24.07 -95.46 98.80
C THR A 62 23.89 -94.88 100.20
N ASP A 63 24.61 -93.81 100.58
CA ASP A 63 24.38 -93.06 101.82
C ASP A 63 23.00 -92.36 101.77
N PRO A 64 22.05 -92.75 102.63
CA PRO A 64 20.69 -92.21 102.58
C PRO A 64 20.62 -90.71 102.88
N ALA A 65 21.46 -90.19 103.77
CA ALA A 65 21.43 -88.79 104.18
C ALA A 65 22.00 -87.91 103.06
N LYS A 66 23.15 -88.31 102.49
CA LYS A 66 23.77 -87.54 101.39
C LYS A 66 22.92 -87.59 100.12
N LYS A 67 22.31 -88.73 99.82
CA LYS A 67 21.39 -88.88 98.69
C LYS A 67 20.19 -87.94 98.81
N ALA A 68 19.60 -87.83 100.01
CA ALA A 68 18.47 -86.94 100.26
C ALA A 68 18.83 -85.45 100.09
N GLU A 69 20.02 -85.03 100.54
CA GLU A 69 20.52 -83.66 100.38
C GLU A 69 20.70 -83.29 98.90
N LEU A 70 21.33 -84.19 98.12
CA LEU A 70 21.53 -84.00 96.68
C LEU A 70 20.21 -84.03 95.91
N GLN A 71 19.28 -84.90 96.31
CA GLN A 71 17.95 -84.97 95.72
C GLN A 71 17.16 -83.68 95.95
N ALA A 72 17.17 -83.13 97.17
CA ALA A 72 16.51 -81.86 97.46
C ALA A 72 17.05 -80.70 96.61
N SER A 73 18.36 -80.71 96.35
CA SER A 73 18.98 -79.74 95.44
C SER A 73 18.55 -79.98 93.99
N LEU A 74 18.53 -81.23 93.51
CA LEU A 74 18.04 -81.53 92.16
C LEU A 74 16.56 -81.13 91.98
N ASP A 75 15.71 -81.42 92.96
CA ASP A 75 14.29 -81.07 92.96
C ASP A 75 14.08 -79.55 92.87
N LYS A 76 14.92 -78.76 93.56
CA LYS A 76 14.94 -77.30 93.43
C LYS A 76 15.27 -76.85 92.00
N ALA A 77 16.29 -77.45 91.38
CA ALA A 77 16.66 -77.13 89.99
C ALA A 77 15.53 -77.50 89.00
N GLN A 78 14.87 -78.65 89.21
CA GLN A 78 13.71 -79.07 88.44
C GLN A 78 12.53 -78.11 88.59
N GLN A 79 12.20 -77.70 89.82
CA GLN A 79 11.14 -76.75 90.08
C GLN A 79 11.39 -75.40 89.38
N GLN A 80 12.64 -74.92 89.38
CA GLN A 80 12.97 -73.67 88.69
C GLN A 80 12.86 -73.82 87.16
N LEU A 81 13.33 -74.93 86.58
CA LEU A 81 13.17 -75.20 85.15
C LEU A 81 11.69 -75.26 84.74
N ASP A 82 10.85 -75.90 85.55
CA ASP A 82 9.41 -75.99 85.28
C ASP A 82 8.70 -74.64 85.47
N ALA A 83 9.14 -73.81 86.43
CA ALA A 83 8.68 -72.44 86.58
C ALA A 83 9.07 -71.57 85.38
N ASP A 84 10.30 -71.69 84.87
CA ASP A 84 10.79 -70.95 83.71
C ASP A 84 10.01 -71.34 82.43
N LYS A 85 9.76 -72.64 82.22
CA LYS A 85 8.90 -73.14 81.13
C LYS A 85 7.47 -72.60 81.24
N ALA A 86 6.90 -72.58 82.45
CA ALA A 86 5.56 -72.05 82.68
C ALA A 86 5.48 -70.52 82.45
N ALA A 87 6.50 -69.78 82.88
CA ALA A 87 6.63 -68.35 82.66
C ALA A 87 6.76 -68.04 81.15
N GLU A 88 7.57 -68.81 80.42
CA GLU A 88 7.70 -68.70 78.97
C GLU A 88 6.37 -68.96 78.26
N LEU A 89 5.64 -70.03 78.63
CA LEU A 89 4.33 -70.32 78.05
C LEU A 89 3.31 -69.20 78.34
N ALA A 90 3.36 -68.60 79.53
CA ALA A 90 2.51 -67.47 79.89
C ALA A 90 2.89 -66.19 79.12
N ALA A 91 4.17 -65.93 78.89
CA ALA A 91 4.65 -64.81 78.07
C ALA A 91 4.20 -64.98 76.61
N GLN A 92 4.33 -66.18 76.04
CA GLN A 92 3.85 -66.51 74.69
C GLN A 92 2.34 -66.29 74.55
N ALA A 93 1.54 -66.74 75.53
CA ALA A 93 0.09 -66.57 75.51
C ALA A 93 -0.33 -65.10 75.55
N LYS A 94 0.28 -64.31 76.45
CA LYS A 94 0.03 -62.85 76.54
C LYS A 94 0.42 -62.12 75.26
N ALA A 95 1.58 -62.43 74.69
CA ALA A 95 2.03 -61.84 73.44
C ALA A 95 1.10 -62.21 72.27
N ARG A 96 0.66 -63.47 72.18
CA ARG A 96 -0.31 -63.92 71.16
C ARG A 96 -1.65 -63.21 71.28
N GLU A 97 -2.18 -63.09 72.49
CA GLU A 97 -3.43 -62.36 72.75
C GLU A 97 -3.31 -60.89 72.34
N ALA A 98 -2.21 -60.23 72.73
CA ALA A 98 -1.96 -58.84 72.37
C ALA A 98 -1.88 -58.64 70.85
N VAL A 99 -1.14 -59.49 70.12
CA VAL A 99 -1.06 -59.46 68.65
C VAL A 99 -2.43 -59.69 68.02
N ASN A 100 -3.18 -60.69 68.47
CA ASN A 100 -4.52 -60.97 67.93
C ASN A 100 -5.45 -59.77 68.12
N ASN A 101 -5.42 -59.12 69.29
CA ASN A 101 -6.24 -57.94 69.60
C ASN A 101 -5.92 -56.70 68.74
N LEU A 102 -4.86 -56.71 67.92
CA LEU A 102 -4.62 -55.65 66.92
C LEU A 102 -5.56 -55.79 65.70
N PHE A 103 -6.24 -56.92 65.54
CA PHE A 103 -7.08 -57.26 64.39
C PHE A 103 -8.56 -57.35 64.79
N ALA A 104 -9.46 -56.92 63.89
CA ALA A 104 -10.89 -56.83 64.16
C ALA A 104 -11.52 -58.18 64.56
N SER A 105 -11.06 -59.27 63.94
CA SER A 105 -11.53 -60.63 64.18
C SER A 105 -10.58 -61.45 65.05
N GLN A 106 -9.69 -60.79 65.79
CA GLN A 106 -8.62 -61.45 66.57
C GLN A 106 -7.77 -62.43 65.74
N ASN A 107 -7.62 -62.14 64.46
CA ASN A 107 -6.96 -63.00 63.49
C ASN A 107 -5.89 -62.17 62.74
N PRO A 108 -4.59 -62.52 62.88
CA PRO A 108 -3.49 -61.81 62.21
C PRO A 108 -3.51 -61.80 60.68
N ASN A 109 -4.37 -62.61 60.06
CA ASN A 109 -4.59 -62.61 58.62
C ASN A 109 -5.78 -61.74 58.17
N GLY A 110 -6.46 -61.08 59.11
CA GLY A 110 -7.60 -60.20 58.84
C GLY A 110 -7.24 -58.72 58.80
N ASP A 111 -8.29 -57.90 58.80
CA ASP A 111 -8.17 -56.45 58.89
C ASP A 111 -7.84 -56.00 60.32
N LEU A 112 -7.14 -54.87 60.41
CA LEU A 112 -6.92 -54.18 61.69
C LEU A 112 -8.24 -53.84 62.39
N LYS A 113 -8.22 -53.83 63.72
CA LYS A 113 -9.34 -53.29 64.47
C LYS A 113 -9.52 -51.79 64.16
N THR A 114 -10.78 -51.35 64.16
CA THR A 114 -11.09 -49.93 63.95
C THR A 114 -10.49 -49.07 65.06
N GLY A 115 -9.83 -47.97 64.69
CA GLY A 115 -9.22 -47.05 65.64
C GLY A 115 -7.92 -47.53 66.28
N LEU A 116 -7.27 -48.57 65.72
CA LEU A 116 -5.95 -49.01 66.16
C LEU A 116 -4.96 -47.84 66.19
N THR A 117 -4.21 -47.73 67.29
CA THR A 117 -3.17 -46.71 67.46
C THR A 117 -1.77 -47.31 67.47
N GLN A 118 -0.76 -46.50 67.16
CA GLN A 118 0.65 -46.95 67.25
C GLN A 118 1.02 -47.43 68.66
N ALA A 119 0.48 -46.78 69.70
CA ALA A 119 0.72 -47.16 71.09
C ALA A 119 0.27 -48.59 71.42
N GLU A 120 -0.75 -49.10 70.74
CA GLU A 120 -1.23 -50.47 70.92
C GLU A 120 -0.32 -51.50 70.23
N ILE A 121 0.28 -51.15 69.09
CA ILE A 121 1.31 -51.96 68.44
C ILE A 121 2.56 -52.00 69.32
N ASP A 122 2.99 -50.85 69.86
CA ASP A 122 4.16 -50.75 70.74
C ASP A 122 3.96 -51.57 72.03
N ALA A 123 2.73 -51.58 72.58
CA ALA A 123 2.38 -52.41 73.74
C ALA A 123 2.47 -53.91 73.43
N ALA A 124 2.04 -54.36 72.24
CA ALA A 124 2.19 -55.75 71.82
C ALA A 124 3.66 -56.12 71.57
N GLN A 125 4.47 -55.22 70.98
CA GLN A 125 5.92 -55.41 70.82
C GLN A 125 6.61 -55.66 72.17
N ALA A 126 6.28 -54.87 73.21
CA ALA A 126 6.84 -55.02 74.55
C ALA A 126 6.55 -56.40 75.19
N LEU A 127 5.42 -57.04 74.85
CA LEU A 127 5.09 -58.39 75.29
C LEU A 127 5.83 -59.46 74.47
N ILE A 128 5.96 -59.27 73.15
CA ILE A 128 6.77 -60.15 72.29
C ILE A 128 8.23 -60.15 72.75
N ASP A 129 8.75 -59.02 73.23
CA ASP A 129 10.13 -58.93 73.69
C ASP A 129 10.45 -59.77 74.92
N GLN A 130 9.44 -60.12 75.73
CA GLN A 130 9.54 -60.99 76.90
C GLN A 130 9.54 -62.49 76.55
N VAL A 131 9.22 -62.87 75.31
CA VAL A 131 9.25 -64.26 74.84
C VAL A 131 10.70 -64.68 74.61
N THR A 132 11.12 -65.79 75.21
CA THR A 132 12.50 -66.30 75.12
C THR A 132 12.67 -67.39 74.06
N ASP A 133 11.61 -68.10 73.67
CA ASP A 133 11.63 -69.06 72.54
C ASP A 133 11.82 -68.30 71.21
N PRO A 134 12.95 -68.50 70.51
CA PRO A 134 13.24 -67.74 69.31
C PRO A 134 12.25 -67.96 68.16
N ALA A 135 11.72 -69.19 68.02
CA ALA A 135 10.80 -69.54 66.94
C ALA A 135 9.43 -68.91 67.18
N LYS A 136 8.93 -68.97 68.42
CA LYS A 136 7.66 -68.32 68.79
C LYS A 136 7.75 -66.80 68.76
N LYS A 137 8.86 -66.23 69.20
CA LYS A 137 9.11 -64.79 69.08
C LYS A 137 9.07 -64.34 67.62
N ALA A 138 9.72 -65.08 66.72
CA ALA A 138 9.72 -64.77 65.29
C ALA A 138 8.31 -64.86 64.65
N GLU A 139 7.51 -65.88 65.01
CA GLU A 139 6.13 -66.04 64.55
C GLU A 139 5.26 -64.83 64.96
N LEU A 140 5.32 -64.44 66.23
CA LEU A 140 4.57 -63.30 66.76
C LEU A 140 5.03 -61.97 66.15
N GLN A 141 6.35 -61.81 65.97
CA GLN A 141 6.91 -60.62 65.34
C GLN A 141 6.46 -60.46 63.89
N ALA A 142 6.36 -61.56 63.14
CA ALA A 142 5.86 -61.53 61.76
C ALA A 142 4.42 -61.02 61.70
N ASP A 143 3.56 -61.45 62.63
CA ASP A 143 2.18 -61.00 62.71
C ASP A 143 2.06 -59.54 63.17
N LEU A 144 2.89 -59.10 64.13
CA LEU A 144 2.98 -57.69 64.51
C LEU A 144 3.42 -56.80 63.32
N ASN A 145 4.43 -57.23 62.56
CA ASN A 145 4.92 -56.50 61.40
C ASN A 145 3.83 -56.34 60.33
N LYS A 146 2.96 -57.33 60.14
CA LYS A 146 1.77 -57.20 59.27
C LYS A 146 0.83 -56.12 59.80
N ALA A 147 0.55 -56.10 61.11
CA ALA A 147 -0.30 -55.08 61.71
C ALA A 147 0.29 -53.67 61.50
N GLN A 148 1.59 -53.50 61.74
CA GLN A 148 2.29 -52.24 61.51
C GLN A 148 2.23 -51.81 60.05
N GLN A 149 2.44 -52.73 59.12
CA GLN A 149 2.37 -52.43 57.69
C GLN A 149 0.97 -51.98 57.27
N GLN A 150 -0.08 -52.66 57.73
CA GLN A 150 -1.46 -52.26 57.47
C GLN A 150 -1.78 -50.89 58.08
N LEU A 151 -1.32 -50.60 59.30
CA LEU A 151 -1.55 -49.30 59.94
C LEU A 151 -0.87 -48.18 59.14
N ASN A 152 0.38 -48.39 58.72
CA ASN A 152 1.11 -47.43 57.90
C ASN A 152 0.39 -47.15 56.58
N ALA A 153 -0.14 -48.19 55.92
CA ALA A 153 -0.90 -48.04 54.68
C ALA A 153 -2.20 -47.23 54.88
N ASN A 154 -2.87 -47.42 56.01
CA ASN A 154 -4.11 -46.72 56.38
C ASN A 154 -3.88 -45.24 56.73
N LEU A 155 -2.67 -44.87 57.14
CA LEU A 155 -2.27 -43.50 57.45
C LEU A 155 -1.75 -42.71 56.24
N VAL A 156 -1.78 -43.30 55.03
CA VAL A 156 -1.46 -42.60 53.79
C VAL A 156 -2.62 -41.70 53.38
N ALA A 157 -2.32 -40.43 53.13
CA ALA A 157 -3.30 -39.47 52.62
C ALA A 157 -3.80 -39.88 51.23
N PRO A 158 -5.10 -39.71 50.94
CA PRO A 158 -5.61 -39.88 49.58
C PRO A 158 -4.92 -38.89 48.62
N ASN A 159 -4.88 -39.24 47.33
CA ASN A 159 -4.51 -38.27 46.29
C ASN A 159 -5.51 -37.12 46.25
N ALA A 160 -5.05 -35.92 45.88
CA ALA A 160 -5.93 -34.76 45.71
C ALA A 160 -7.09 -35.06 44.74
N PRO A 161 -8.32 -34.59 45.03
CA PRO A 161 -9.45 -34.83 44.15
C PRO A 161 -9.32 -34.02 42.86
N GLN A 162 -9.91 -34.50 41.76
CA GLN A 162 -10.14 -33.66 40.58
C GLN A 162 -11.53 -33.04 40.69
N VAL A 163 -11.63 -31.73 40.45
CA VAL A 163 -12.88 -30.98 40.61
C VAL A 163 -13.25 -30.39 39.25
N ASN A 164 -14.49 -30.59 38.82
CA ASN A 164 -15.00 -30.00 37.59
C ASN A 164 -15.20 -28.49 37.76
N ASN A 165 -15.14 -27.74 36.64
CA ASN A 165 -15.42 -26.31 36.64
C ASN A 165 -16.81 -26.02 37.21
N ILE A 166 -16.93 -24.86 37.87
CA ILE A 166 -18.16 -24.41 38.50
C ILE A 166 -18.48 -22.96 38.14
N THR A 167 -19.77 -22.69 37.92
CA THR A 167 -20.31 -21.36 37.63
C THR A 167 -21.08 -20.79 38.82
N ASP A 168 -21.34 -19.49 38.77
CA ASP A 168 -22.15 -18.76 39.75
C ASP A 168 -23.63 -19.15 39.80
N VAL A 169 -24.08 -19.97 38.85
CA VAL A 169 -25.46 -20.49 38.79
C VAL A 169 -25.56 -21.97 39.18
N ASP A 170 -24.44 -22.67 39.33
CA ASP A 170 -24.41 -24.07 39.70
C ASP A 170 -24.83 -24.29 41.16
N THR A 171 -25.53 -25.40 41.39
CA THR A 171 -26.03 -25.81 42.72
C THR A 171 -25.42 -27.14 43.17
N LYS A 172 -24.39 -27.61 42.46
CA LYS A 172 -23.66 -28.83 42.78
C LYS A 172 -22.21 -28.67 42.35
N ILE A 173 -21.31 -29.26 43.12
CA ILE A 173 -19.92 -29.46 42.74
C ILE A 173 -19.72 -30.94 42.44
N THR A 174 -19.00 -31.24 41.37
CA THR A 174 -18.76 -32.61 40.92
C THR A 174 -17.28 -32.82 40.65
N GLY A 175 -16.84 -34.06 40.71
CA GLY A 175 -15.44 -34.38 40.47
C GLY A 175 -15.12 -35.85 40.70
N LYS A 176 -13.83 -36.16 40.68
CA LYS A 176 -13.27 -37.49 40.86
C LYS A 176 -12.37 -37.56 42.10
N GLY A 177 -12.33 -38.70 42.76
CA GLY A 177 -11.47 -38.94 43.93
C GLY A 177 -11.25 -40.43 44.19
N GLN A 178 -10.51 -40.74 45.25
CA GLN A 178 -10.32 -42.12 45.71
C GLN A 178 -11.63 -42.69 46.27
N ALA A 179 -12.09 -43.82 45.72
CA ALA A 179 -13.33 -44.47 46.12
C ALA A 179 -13.37 -44.79 47.64
N GLY A 180 -14.53 -44.61 48.26
CA GLY A 180 -14.73 -44.86 49.70
C GLY A 180 -14.22 -43.75 50.63
N THR A 181 -13.56 -42.72 50.10
CA THR A 181 -13.21 -41.52 50.88
C THR A 181 -14.39 -40.55 50.96
N THR A 182 -14.35 -39.62 51.93
CA THR A 182 -15.30 -38.52 52.05
C THR A 182 -14.70 -37.27 51.42
N ALA A 183 -15.33 -36.74 50.37
CA ALA A 183 -15.00 -35.44 49.83
C ALA A 183 -15.55 -34.33 50.74
N VAL A 184 -14.70 -33.37 51.10
CA VAL A 184 -15.02 -32.21 51.93
C VAL A 184 -14.82 -30.96 51.08
N VAL A 185 -15.91 -30.23 50.85
CA VAL A 185 -15.96 -29.01 50.05
C VAL A 185 -16.09 -27.83 51.00
N LYS A 186 -15.06 -26.98 51.03
CA LYS A 186 -15.07 -25.71 51.75
C LYS A 186 -15.46 -24.59 50.79
N LEU A 187 -16.64 -24.02 51.02
CA LEU A 187 -17.20 -22.90 50.26
C LEU A 187 -16.48 -21.59 50.61
N ALA A 188 -16.76 -20.54 49.83
CA ALA A 188 -16.10 -19.25 49.96
C ALA A 188 -16.40 -18.52 51.28
N ASP A 189 -17.58 -18.78 51.86
CA ASP A 189 -18.00 -18.30 53.18
C ASP A 189 -17.37 -19.09 54.35
N GLY A 190 -16.60 -20.14 54.04
CA GLY A 190 -15.99 -21.06 55.01
C GLY A 190 -16.88 -22.24 55.40
N THR A 191 -18.13 -22.31 54.94
CA THR A 191 -19.05 -23.43 55.22
C THR A 191 -18.54 -24.70 54.55
N GLU A 192 -18.57 -25.83 55.27
CA GLU A 192 -18.20 -27.14 54.73
C GLU A 192 -19.44 -27.95 54.31
N LYS A 193 -19.32 -28.62 53.16
CA LYS A 193 -20.26 -29.62 52.66
C LYS A 193 -19.51 -30.91 52.40
N THR A 194 -20.14 -32.05 52.69
CA THR A 194 -19.48 -33.36 52.53
C THR A 194 -20.29 -34.28 51.61
N GLY A 195 -19.60 -35.22 50.99
CA GLY A 195 -20.21 -36.31 50.23
C GLY A 195 -19.25 -37.47 50.04
N LEU A 196 -19.80 -38.66 49.84
CA LEU A 196 -19.00 -39.85 49.60
C LEU A 196 -18.51 -39.89 48.14
N VAL A 197 -17.26 -40.31 47.96
CA VAL A 197 -16.75 -40.73 46.66
C VAL A 197 -17.22 -42.16 46.39
N ASN A 198 -18.02 -42.34 45.35
CA ASN A 198 -18.62 -43.63 45.04
C ASN A 198 -17.57 -44.66 44.53
N ALA A 199 -18.01 -45.90 44.28
CA ALA A 199 -17.13 -46.98 43.80
C ALA A 199 -16.49 -46.70 42.41
N SER A 200 -17.09 -45.83 41.60
CA SER A 200 -16.56 -45.37 40.31
C SER A 200 -15.59 -44.18 40.43
N GLY A 201 -15.34 -43.72 41.65
CA GLY A 201 -14.48 -42.58 41.94
C GLY A 201 -15.18 -41.22 41.77
N ASP A 202 -16.49 -41.15 41.54
CA ASP A 202 -17.23 -39.90 41.37
C ASP A 202 -17.79 -39.37 42.69
N PHE A 203 -17.80 -38.04 42.85
CA PHE A 203 -18.58 -37.35 43.87
C PHE A 203 -19.46 -36.26 43.24
N SER A 204 -20.62 -36.01 43.87
CA SER A 204 -21.55 -34.94 43.52
C SER A 204 -22.17 -34.39 44.78
N ILE A 205 -21.77 -33.17 45.18
CA ILE A 205 -22.16 -32.54 46.44
C ILE A 205 -23.02 -31.32 46.13
N VAL A 206 -24.21 -31.27 46.73
CA VAL A 206 -25.13 -30.12 46.60
C VAL A 206 -24.58 -28.93 47.39
N ILE A 207 -24.51 -27.77 46.75
CA ILE A 207 -24.02 -26.53 47.34
C ILE A 207 -24.96 -25.37 47.01
N PRO A 208 -25.05 -24.32 47.85
CA PRO A 208 -25.69 -23.08 47.44
C PRO A 208 -24.90 -22.42 46.32
N LYS A 209 -25.58 -21.59 45.50
CA LYS A 209 -24.92 -20.75 44.49
C LYS A 209 -23.80 -19.93 45.13
N GLN A 210 -22.69 -19.82 44.41
CA GLN A 210 -21.52 -19.09 44.87
C GLN A 210 -21.35 -17.82 44.02
N VAL A 211 -20.79 -16.77 44.60
CA VAL A 211 -20.52 -15.53 43.87
C VAL A 211 -19.41 -15.78 42.85
N ALA A 212 -19.45 -15.15 41.68
CA ALA A 212 -18.35 -15.20 40.71
C ALA A 212 -17.03 -14.69 41.33
N ALA A 213 -15.90 -15.23 40.86
CA ALA A 213 -14.54 -15.04 41.38
C ALA A 213 -14.26 -15.60 42.79
N SER A 214 -15.25 -16.23 43.44
CA SER A 214 -15.02 -16.92 44.71
C SER A 214 -14.15 -18.17 44.54
N THR A 215 -13.36 -18.54 45.55
CA THR A 215 -12.60 -19.78 45.55
C THR A 215 -13.28 -20.84 46.43
N ILE A 216 -13.43 -22.04 45.90
CA ILE A 216 -13.87 -23.24 46.62
C ILE A 216 -12.68 -24.19 46.72
N SER A 217 -12.53 -24.85 47.87
CA SER A 217 -11.50 -25.86 48.10
C SER A 217 -12.13 -27.23 48.35
N VAL A 218 -11.59 -28.28 47.75
CA VAL A 218 -12.05 -29.66 47.94
C VAL A 218 -10.89 -30.53 48.39
N THR A 219 -11.09 -31.27 49.47
CA THR A 219 -10.17 -32.30 49.98
C THR A 219 -10.87 -33.65 50.08
N LEU A 220 -10.10 -34.73 50.18
CA LEU A 220 -10.59 -36.07 50.48
C LEU A 220 -10.12 -36.48 51.88
N LYS A 221 -11.02 -37.07 52.66
CA LYS A 221 -10.74 -37.63 53.99
C LYS A 221 -10.96 -39.13 53.96
N ASN A 222 -9.95 -39.91 54.33
CA ASN A 222 -10.08 -41.37 54.45
C ASN A 222 -10.78 -41.76 55.78
N ALA A 223 -11.08 -43.05 55.95
CA ALA A 223 -11.74 -43.56 57.16
C ALA A 223 -10.94 -43.34 58.47
N TYR A 224 -9.63 -43.14 58.35
CA TYR A 224 -8.70 -42.89 59.47
C TYR A 224 -8.50 -41.39 59.74
N GLY A 225 -9.23 -40.53 59.01
CA GLY A 225 -9.21 -39.09 59.20
C GLY A 225 -8.05 -38.35 58.55
N VAL A 226 -7.21 -39.05 57.77
CA VAL A 226 -6.12 -38.43 57.01
C VAL A 226 -6.70 -37.72 55.78
N VAL A 227 -6.22 -36.50 55.55
CA VAL A 227 -6.74 -35.57 54.53
C VAL A 227 -5.75 -35.45 53.37
N SER A 228 -6.26 -35.39 52.14
CA SER A 228 -5.47 -35.13 50.93
C SER A 228 -4.97 -33.69 50.86
N GLU A 229 -4.04 -33.42 49.95
CA GLU A 229 -3.85 -32.07 49.43
C GLU A 229 -5.15 -31.51 48.85
N ALA A 230 -5.31 -30.19 48.91
CA ALA A 230 -6.53 -29.51 48.47
C ALA A 230 -6.50 -29.17 46.99
N THR A 231 -7.62 -29.39 46.29
CA THR A 231 -7.85 -28.87 44.95
C THR A 231 -8.73 -27.63 45.04
N THR A 232 -8.24 -26.52 44.51
CA THR A 232 -8.99 -25.25 44.49
C THR A 232 -9.58 -25.00 43.11
N VAL A 233 -10.81 -24.50 43.09
CA VAL A 233 -11.49 -24.05 41.87
C VAL A 233 -12.05 -22.66 42.11
N THR A 234 -11.93 -21.80 41.11
CA THR A 234 -12.54 -20.48 41.12
C THR A 234 -13.89 -20.56 40.43
N VAL A 235 -14.92 -20.00 41.06
CA VAL A 235 -16.27 -19.90 40.53
C VAL A 235 -16.27 -18.85 39.43
N SER A 236 -16.71 -19.20 38.23
CA SER A 236 -16.80 -18.21 37.14
C SER A 236 -18.21 -17.69 36.96
N GLY A 237 -18.32 -16.44 36.53
CA GLY A 237 -19.60 -15.88 36.11
C GLY A 237 -19.97 -16.33 34.71
N LEU A 238 -21.26 -16.59 34.46
CA LEU A 238 -21.76 -16.70 33.10
C LEU A 238 -21.64 -15.35 32.36
N PRO A 239 -21.17 -15.33 31.09
CA PRO A 239 -21.06 -14.10 30.34
C PRO A 239 -22.43 -13.60 29.88
N GLN A 240 -22.63 -12.29 29.86
CA GLN A 240 -23.88 -11.70 29.40
C GLN A 240 -24.10 -11.99 27.90
N PRO A 241 -25.30 -12.43 27.46
CA PRO A 241 -25.61 -12.52 26.04
C PRO A 241 -25.62 -11.14 25.39
N VAL A 242 -25.02 -11.02 24.21
CA VAL A 242 -25.00 -9.77 23.45
C VAL A 242 -25.88 -9.94 22.23
N ILE A 243 -26.85 -9.04 22.06
CA ILE A 243 -27.68 -9.00 20.85
C ILE A 243 -27.08 -7.93 19.94
N ASN A 244 -26.88 -8.26 18.67
CA ASN A 244 -26.39 -7.30 17.68
C ASN A 244 -27.41 -6.16 17.52
N PRO A 245 -26.95 -4.92 17.28
CA PRO A 245 -27.86 -3.82 16.94
C PRO A 245 -28.81 -4.22 15.81
N ILE A 246 -30.07 -3.84 15.96
CA ILE A 246 -31.15 -4.24 15.06
C ILE A 246 -32.04 -3.05 14.75
N THR A 247 -32.38 -2.90 13.47
CA THR A 247 -33.18 -1.82 12.93
C THR A 247 -34.44 -2.37 12.25
N ILE A 248 -35.35 -1.48 11.88
CA ILE A 248 -36.60 -1.84 11.17
C ILE A 248 -36.39 -2.51 9.80
N SER A 249 -35.19 -2.47 9.21
CA SER A 249 -34.87 -3.16 7.95
C SER A 249 -34.44 -4.62 8.15
N ASP A 250 -34.05 -4.99 9.37
CA ASP A 250 -33.53 -6.30 9.67
C ASP A 250 -34.68 -7.30 9.88
N VAL A 251 -34.50 -8.49 9.32
CA VAL A 251 -35.47 -9.60 9.39
C VAL A 251 -35.03 -10.72 10.32
N THR A 252 -33.85 -10.60 10.91
CA THR A 252 -33.22 -11.60 11.77
C THR A 252 -32.69 -10.94 13.02
N VAL A 253 -33.02 -11.49 14.18
CA VAL A 253 -32.31 -11.21 15.42
C VAL A 253 -31.06 -12.09 15.44
N SER A 254 -29.91 -11.51 15.76
CA SER A 254 -28.67 -12.25 15.94
C SER A 254 -27.89 -11.73 17.12
N GLY A 255 -26.94 -12.51 17.61
CA GLY A 255 -26.08 -12.12 18.70
C GLY A 255 -25.07 -13.19 19.03
N THR A 256 -24.33 -12.96 20.11
CA THR A 256 -23.23 -13.81 20.56
C THR A 256 -23.20 -13.98 22.07
N ILE A 257 -22.55 -15.06 22.50
CA ILE A 257 -22.25 -15.39 23.88
C ILE A 257 -20.79 -15.86 23.92
N ASP A 258 -20.00 -15.40 24.88
CA ASP A 258 -18.65 -15.92 25.05
C ASP A 258 -18.70 -17.36 25.61
N VAL A 259 -18.46 -18.34 24.75
CA VAL A 259 -18.46 -19.77 25.11
C VAL A 259 -17.06 -20.33 25.39
N SER A 260 -16.03 -19.48 25.46
CA SER A 260 -14.63 -19.91 25.60
C SER A 260 -14.36 -20.70 26.88
N GLN A 261 -15.03 -20.34 27.97
CA GLN A 261 -14.90 -21.01 29.26
C GLN A 261 -16.06 -21.96 29.56
N TYR A 262 -17.20 -21.79 28.88
CA TYR A 262 -18.46 -22.47 29.20
C TYR A 262 -19.24 -22.83 27.95
N PRO A 263 -19.54 -24.12 27.71
CA PRO A 263 -20.38 -24.51 26.59
C PRO A 263 -21.83 -24.15 26.88
N VAL A 264 -22.30 -23.08 26.24
CA VAL A 264 -23.72 -22.71 26.22
C VAL A 264 -24.31 -23.29 24.95
N THR A 265 -25.38 -24.07 25.07
CA THR A 265 -26.02 -24.72 23.90
C THR A 265 -27.40 -24.16 23.60
N LYS A 266 -28.06 -23.56 24.60
CA LYS A 266 -29.45 -23.08 24.47
C LYS A 266 -29.69 -21.79 25.25
N VAL A 267 -30.40 -20.87 24.62
CA VAL A 267 -30.94 -19.64 25.25
C VAL A 267 -32.38 -19.40 24.81
N ARG A 268 -33.15 -18.66 25.60
CA ARG A 268 -34.53 -18.28 25.27
C ARG A 268 -34.54 -16.91 24.61
N LEU A 269 -35.25 -16.79 23.49
CA LEU A 269 -35.57 -15.52 22.84
C LEU A 269 -36.98 -15.08 23.23
N SER A 270 -37.11 -13.82 23.65
CA SER A 270 -38.38 -13.13 23.87
C SER A 270 -38.47 -11.87 23.01
N ILE A 271 -39.68 -11.52 22.60
CA ILE A 271 -39.99 -10.28 21.89
C ILE A 271 -41.15 -9.61 22.63
N ASN A 272 -40.98 -8.35 23.02
CA ASN A 272 -41.92 -7.59 23.87
C ASN A 272 -42.30 -8.36 25.15
N GLY A 273 -41.32 -8.99 25.79
CA GLY A 273 -41.51 -9.82 26.98
C GLY A 273 -42.16 -11.20 26.74
N ALA A 274 -42.75 -11.44 25.57
CA ALA A 274 -43.38 -12.71 25.24
C ALA A 274 -42.33 -13.74 24.75
N PRO A 275 -42.29 -14.97 25.31
CA PRO A 275 -41.45 -16.05 24.79
C PRO A 275 -41.72 -16.29 23.31
N LYS A 276 -40.65 -16.42 22.50
CA LYS A 276 -40.78 -16.81 21.09
C LYS A 276 -40.25 -18.21 20.83
N THR A 277 -39.00 -18.48 21.23
CA THR A 277 -38.39 -19.79 20.98
C THR A 277 -37.19 -20.02 21.90
N ILE A 278 -36.67 -21.25 21.89
CA ILE A 278 -35.35 -21.59 22.40
C ILE A 278 -34.39 -21.63 21.20
N LEU A 279 -33.36 -20.80 21.24
CA LEU A 279 -32.30 -20.77 20.25
C LEU A 279 -31.21 -21.75 20.62
N THR A 280 -30.69 -22.44 19.61
CA THR A 280 -29.43 -23.16 19.71
C THR A 280 -28.29 -22.16 19.58
N VAL A 281 -27.30 -22.27 20.47
CA VAL A 281 -26.06 -21.48 20.42
C VAL A 281 -25.00 -22.32 19.71
N GLY A 282 -24.35 -21.74 18.71
CA GLY A 282 -23.27 -22.36 17.95
C GLY A 282 -22.04 -22.62 18.82
N ALA A 283 -21.13 -23.49 18.34
CA ALA A 283 -19.86 -23.75 19.02
C ALA A 283 -18.96 -22.50 19.10
N ASP A 284 -19.21 -21.50 18.26
CA ASP A 284 -18.58 -20.18 18.25
C ASP A 284 -19.32 -19.14 19.11
N GLY A 285 -20.39 -19.54 19.80
CA GLY A 285 -21.20 -18.66 20.64
C GLY A 285 -22.27 -17.88 19.89
N SER A 286 -22.42 -18.05 18.56
CA SER A 286 -23.41 -17.33 17.78
C SER A 286 -24.83 -17.88 17.96
N PHE A 287 -25.83 -17.00 17.90
CA PHE A 287 -27.24 -17.39 17.79
C PHE A 287 -27.96 -16.49 16.78
N SER A 288 -28.98 -17.03 16.11
CA SER A 288 -29.84 -16.24 15.21
C SER A 288 -31.27 -16.77 15.15
N TYR A 289 -32.21 -15.89 14.82
CA TYR A 289 -33.61 -16.21 14.61
C TYR A 289 -34.23 -15.27 13.59
N TYR A 290 -34.90 -15.82 12.59
CA TYR A 290 -35.67 -15.05 11.62
C TYR A 290 -36.98 -14.59 12.26
N THR A 291 -37.11 -13.30 12.52
CA THR A 291 -38.32 -12.66 13.07
C THR A 291 -39.23 -12.08 11.98
N GLY A 292 -38.70 -11.87 10.77
CA GLY A 292 -39.30 -10.94 9.82
C GLY A 292 -39.16 -9.50 10.32
N ASN A 293 -39.87 -8.57 9.67
CA ASN A 293 -39.82 -7.14 10.01
C ASN A 293 -40.39 -6.89 11.42
N LEU A 294 -39.64 -6.17 12.24
CA LEU A 294 -40.09 -5.70 13.55
C LEU A 294 -40.34 -4.19 13.52
N ALA A 295 -41.29 -3.72 14.33
CA ALA A 295 -41.57 -2.30 14.48
C ALA A 295 -40.54 -1.63 15.39
N VAL A 296 -40.27 -0.33 15.17
CA VAL A 296 -39.45 0.49 16.07
C VAL A 296 -39.96 0.40 17.51
N GLY A 297 -39.05 0.33 18.47
CA GLY A 297 -39.38 0.20 19.89
C GLY A 297 -39.68 -1.23 20.35
N THR A 298 -39.71 -2.21 19.43
CA THR A 298 -39.83 -3.63 19.81
C THR A 298 -38.64 -4.03 20.67
N THR A 299 -38.90 -4.57 21.86
CA THR A 299 -37.85 -5.05 22.76
C THR A 299 -37.54 -6.52 22.48
N ILE A 300 -36.26 -6.85 22.44
CA ILE A 300 -35.74 -8.19 22.22
C ILE A 300 -34.90 -8.54 23.44
N GLU A 301 -35.11 -9.75 23.94
CA GLU A 301 -34.42 -10.23 25.12
C GLU A 301 -33.95 -11.67 24.88
N VAL A 302 -32.70 -11.95 25.20
CA VAL A 302 -32.09 -13.28 25.17
C VAL A 302 -31.67 -13.62 26.58
N GLN A 303 -32.16 -14.74 27.11
CA GLN A 303 -31.92 -15.18 28.49
C GLN A 303 -31.39 -16.60 28.55
N TYR A 304 -30.52 -16.88 29.51
CA TYR A 304 -30.06 -18.23 29.79
C TYR A 304 -31.16 -19.14 30.34
N ILE A 305 -31.02 -20.42 30.05
CA ILE A 305 -31.75 -21.50 30.71
C ILE A 305 -30.85 -22.04 31.83
N GLY A 306 -31.24 -21.83 33.08
CA GLY A 306 -30.48 -22.27 34.24
C GLY A 306 -30.48 -23.80 34.42
N PRO A 307 -29.64 -24.33 35.33
CA PRO A 307 -29.48 -25.78 35.53
C PRO A 307 -30.76 -26.53 35.92
N SER A 308 -31.73 -25.85 36.52
CA SER A 308 -33.05 -26.41 36.89
C SER A 308 -34.08 -26.36 35.76
N GLY A 309 -33.72 -25.84 34.58
CA GLY A 309 -34.63 -25.55 33.48
C GLY A 309 -35.36 -24.21 33.60
N ALA A 310 -35.26 -23.52 34.74
CA ALA A 310 -35.80 -22.18 34.91
C ALA A 310 -34.93 -21.13 34.22
N TYR A 311 -35.55 -20.07 33.67
CA TYR A 311 -34.82 -18.99 33.01
C TYR A 311 -34.15 -18.06 34.03
N LEU A 312 -32.94 -17.61 33.71
CA LEU A 312 -32.24 -16.62 34.52
C LEU A 312 -32.72 -15.22 34.12
N THR A 313 -33.27 -14.48 35.08
CA THR A 313 -33.90 -13.17 34.84
C THR A 313 -33.04 -11.99 35.29
N ASP A 314 -31.94 -12.25 36.00
CA ASP A 314 -31.01 -11.19 36.40
C ASP A 314 -30.37 -10.57 35.16
N SER A 315 -30.25 -9.23 35.14
CA SER A 315 -29.63 -8.46 34.06
C SER A 315 -28.24 -8.97 33.65
N LEU A 316 -27.48 -9.56 34.56
CA LEU A 316 -26.17 -10.16 34.26
C LEU A 316 -26.27 -11.34 33.26
N TYR A 317 -27.40 -12.03 33.25
CA TYR A 317 -27.65 -13.23 32.44
C TYR A 317 -28.63 -12.96 31.29
N THR A 318 -28.97 -11.70 31.04
CA THR A 318 -29.89 -11.31 29.98
C THR A 318 -29.23 -10.30 29.04
N GLY A 319 -29.34 -10.58 27.74
CA GLY A 319 -29.04 -9.64 26.68
C GLY A 319 -30.31 -8.93 26.27
N THR A 320 -30.28 -7.61 26.13
CA THR A 320 -31.43 -6.84 25.64
C THR A 320 -31.02 -5.97 24.46
N ALA A 321 -31.93 -5.83 23.51
CA ALA A 321 -31.83 -4.88 22.41
C ALA A 321 -33.21 -4.29 22.13
N VAL A 322 -33.23 -3.10 21.55
CA VAL A 322 -34.46 -2.45 21.08
C VAL A 322 -34.30 -2.23 19.59
N VAL A 323 -35.32 -2.56 18.82
CA VAL A 323 -35.36 -2.26 17.39
C VAL A 323 -35.41 -0.75 17.22
N THR A 324 -34.37 -0.17 16.63
CA THR A 324 -34.31 1.27 16.37
C THR A 324 -34.78 1.59 14.95
N GLU A 325 -35.02 2.86 14.68
CA GLU A 325 -35.08 3.31 13.29
C GLU A 325 -33.69 3.10 12.65
N GLN A 326 -33.69 2.84 11.34
CA GLN A 326 -32.47 2.90 10.58
C GLN A 326 -32.25 4.36 10.16
N GLU A 327 -31.10 4.93 10.53
CA GLU A 327 -30.70 6.24 10.06
C GLU A 327 -30.51 6.21 8.54
N VAL A 328 -31.28 7.04 7.83
CA VAL A 328 -31.19 7.15 6.38
C VAL A 328 -30.71 8.54 5.98
N SER A 329 -29.60 8.59 5.26
CA SER A 329 -29.16 9.80 4.57
C SER A 329 -30.01 9.97 3.30
N LEU A 330 -30.48 11.18 3.06
CA LEU A 330 -31.08 11.55 1.78
C LEU A 330 -30.75 13.02 1.54
N VAL A 331 -30.08 13.27 0.43
CA VAL A 331 -29.77 14.60 -0.09
C VAL A 331 -30.35 14.68 -1.48
N LEU A 332 -31.07 15.76 -1.74
CA LEU A 332 -31.54 16.12 -3.07
C LEU A 332 -30.73 17.34 -3.49
N ASN A 333 -30.04 17.27 -4.62
CA ASN A 333 -29.25 18.40 -5.10
C ASN A 333 -30.19 19.54 -5.52
N ASP A 334 -29.72 20.78 -5.33
CA ASP A 334 -30.40 21.93 -5.90
C ASP A 334 -30.40 21.85 -7.42
N MET A 335 -31.44 22.42 -8.03
CA MET A 335 -31.71 22.27 -9.45
C MET A 335 -32.34 23.54 -10.02
N THR A 336 -32.04 23.78 -11.28
CA THR A 336 -32.47 24.92 -12.08
C THR A 336 -33.23 24.47 -13.31
N VAL A 337 -33.88 25.41 -14.00
CA VAL A 337 -34.53 25.14 -15.31
C VAL A 337 -33.58 24.62 -16.39
N ALA A 338 -32.27 24.72 -16.21
CA ALA A 338 -31.27 24.19 -17.15
C ALA A 338 -30.91 22.71 -16.89
N ASP A 339 -31.27 22.16 -15.72
CA ASP A 339 -30.92 20.80 -15.34
C ASP A 339 -31.85 19.76 -15.97
N LEU A 340 -31.25 18.76 -16.63
CA LEU A 340 -31.98 17.65 -17.25
C LEU A 340 -32.21 16.49 -16.27
N TYR A 341 -31.43 16.42 -15.20
CA TYR A 341 -31.47 15.31 -14.25
C TYR A 341 -31.81 15.80 -12.85
N ILE A 342 -32.79 15.14 -12.23
CA ILE A 342 -32.98 15.18 -10.78
C ILE A 342 -31.94 14.25 -10.16
N THR A 343 -31.00 14.80 -9.40
CA THR A 343 -29.90 14.05 -8.80
C THR A 343 -29.84 14.23 -7.29
N GLY A 344 -29.24 13.26 -6.61
CA GLY A 344 -29.02 13.33 -5.18
C GLY A 344 -28.29 12.09 -4.67
N THR A 345 -28.13 12.00 -3.36
CA THR A 345 -27.46 10.88 -2.69
C THR A 345 -28.31 10.31 -1.56
N THR A 346 -28.16 9.02 -1.31
CA THR A 346 -28.84 8.27 -0.24
C THR A 346 -28.02 7.03 0.13
N LEU A 347 -28.58 6.12 0.92
CA LEU A 347 -27.98 4.79 1.15
C LEU A 347 -27.83 4.02 -0.18
N ALA A 348 -26.65 3.42 -0.38
CA ALA A 348 -26.36 2.61 -1.57
C ALA A 348 -27.42 1.52 -1.80
N ASN A 349 -27.75 1.26 -3.07
CA ASN A 349 -28.72 0.26 -3.50
C ASN A 349 -30.17 0.45 -2.98
N HIS A 350 -30.50 1.58 -2.35
CA HIS A 350 -31.84 1.86 -1.88
C HIS A 350 -32.70 2.52 -2.96
N ARG A 351 -34.02 2.29 -2.89
CA ARG A 351 -34.99 2.85 -3.84
C ARG A 351 -35.40 4.25 -3.42
N VAL A 352 -35.45 5.17 -4.37
CA VAL A 352 -35.88 6.56 -4.18
C VAL A 352 -37.05 6.85 -5.11
N ARG A 353 -38.19 7.27 -4.55
CA ARG A 353 -39.32 7.81 -5.31
C ARG A 353 -39.05 9.27 -5.62
N VAL A 354 -39.16 9.63 -6.90
CA VAL A 354 -39.00 11.00 -7.38
C VAL A 354 -40.36 11.49 -7.89
N SER A 355 -40.84 12.58 -7.30
CA SER A 355 -42.10 13.23 -7.66
C SER A 355 -41.87 14.68 -8.05
N ILE A 356 -42.64 15.19 -9.01
CA ILE A 356 -42.63 16.60 -9.42
C ILE A 356 -44.06 17.13 -9.22
N ASN A 357 -44.21 18.22 -8.46
CA ASN A 357 -45.51 18.81 -8.09
C ASN A 357 -46.50 17.79 -7.51
N GLY A 358 -46.01 16.88 -6.68
CA GLY A 358 -46.81 15.83 -6.04
C GLY A 358 -47.13 14.61 -6.91
N LEU A 359 -46.82 14.64 -8.22
CA LEU A 359 -47.00 13.49 -9.11
C LEU A 359 -45.75 12.63 -9.15
N LEU A 360 -45.86 11.35 -8.77
CA LEU A 360 -44.78 10.37 -8.87
C LEU A 360 -44.35 10.19 -10.33
N LYS A 361 -43.07 10.43 -10.61
CA LYS A 361 -42.49 10.29 -11.95
C LYS A 361 -41.75 8.98 -12.11
N ALA A 362 -40.95 8.60 -11.12
CA ALA A 362 -40.18 7.37 -11.14
C ALA A 362 -39.88 6.86 -9.74
N THR A 363 -39.54 5.57 -9.64
CA THR A 363 -38.78 5.02 -8.51
C THR A 363 -37.45 4.55 -9.05
N VAL A 364 -36.37 5.24 -8.71
CA VAL A 364 -34.99 4.91 -9.11
C VAL A 364 -34.29 4.16 -7.98
N THR A 365 -33.22 3.44 -8.29
CA THR A 365 -32.37 2.79 -7.28
C THR A 365 -31.03 3.52 -7.25
N ALA A 366 -30.56 3.89 -6.07
CA ALA A 366 -29.24 4.48 -5.89
C ALA A 366 -28.15 3.45 -6.22
N ASP A 367 -27.04 3.90 -6.81
CA ASP A 367 -25.92 3.03 -7.13
C ASP A 367 -25.15 2.55 -5.87
N ALA A 368 -24.07 1.80 -6.07
CA ALA A 368 -23.23 1.30 -4.98
C ALA A 368 -22.53 2.42 -4.16
N SER A 369 -22.46 3.64 -4.69
CA SER A 369 -21.92 4.82 -4.01
C SER A 369 -23.03 5.68 -3.38
N GLY A 370 -24.30 5.29 -3.54
CA GLY A 370 -25.44 6.03 -3.00
C GLY A 370 -25.98 7.12 -3.92
N ASN A 371 -25.50 7.26 -5.17
CA ASN A 371 -26.02 8.30 -6.08
C ASN A 371 -27.28 7.82 -6.79
N PHE A 372 -28.27 8.69 -6.90
CA PHE A 372 -29.45 8.46 -7.75
C PHE A 372 -29.61 9.59 -8.76
N SER A 373 -30.15 9.25 -9.93
CA SER A 373 -30.41 10.19 -11.02
C SER A 373 -31.67 9.82 -11.78
N TYR A 374 -32.49 10.81 -12.13
CA TYR A 374 -33.68 10.66 -12.96
C TYR A 374 -33.71 11.73 -14.04
N LEU A 375 -33.81 11.33 -15.31
CA LEU A 375 -33.93 12.24 -16.46
C LEU A 375 -35.32 12.89 -16.47
N SER A 376 -35.41 14.13 -15.99
CA SER A 376 -36.61 14.97 -16.07
C SER A 376 -36.54 15.81 -17.33
N SER A 377 -37.27 15.41 -18.38
CA SER A 377 -37.09 15.92 -19.74
C SER A 377 -37.05 17.44 -19.85
N TYR A 378 -37.75 18.21 -18.99
CA TYR A 378 -37.52 19.64 -18.69
C TYR A 378 -38.16 19.99 -17.34
N LEU A 379 -37.44 20.72 -16.47
CA LEU A 379 -37.97 21.28 -15.22
C LEU A 379 -38.41 22.74 -15.41
N VAL A 380 -39.48 23.15 -14.74
CA VAL A 380 -39.99 24.54 -14.79
C VAL A 380 -39.69 25.25 -13.48
N LYS A 381 -39.36 26.56 -13.54
CA LYS A 381 -39.13 27.38 -12.34
C LYS A 381 -40.35 27.31 -11.42
N GLY A 382 -40.12 26.99 -10.14
CA GLY A 382 -41.18 26.81 -9.16
C GLY A 382 -41.72 25.39 -9.03
N ASP A 383 -41.31 24.45 -9.91
CA ASP A 383 -41.63 23.04 -9.72
C ASP A 383 -41.06 22.56 -8.37
N ILE A 384 -41.90 21.87 -7.59
CA ILE A 384 -41.47 21.25 -6.35
C ILE A 384 -41.05 19.81 -6.67
N VAL A 385 -39.75 19.57 -6.60
CA VAL A 385 -39.19 18.23 -6.75
C VAL A 385 -39.05 17.61 -5.36
N LYS A 386 -39.66 16.44 -5.19
CA LYS A 386 -39.65 15.67 -3.94
C LYS A 386 -38.97 14.32 -4.16
N ALA A 387 -38.01 14.00 -3.32
CA ALA A 387 -37.36 12.69 -3.24
C ALA A 387 -37.72 11.99 -1.92
N GLU A 388 -38.08 10.71 -2.00
CA GLU A 388 -38.44 9.88 -0.85
C GLU A 388 -37.68 8.56 -0.91
N VAL A 389 -36.78 8.33 0.05
CA VAL A 389 -36.04 7.06 0.14
C VAL A 389 -36.89 6.01 0.84
N LEU A 390 -36.90 4.80 0.30
CA LEU A 390 -37.67 3.67 0.81
C LEU A 390 -36.78 2.71 1.61
N LEU A 391 -37.27 2.32 2.80
CA LEU A 391 -36.81 1.15 3.54
C LEU A 391 -37.89 0.07 3.46
N GLY A 392 -37.65 -0.94 2.62
CA GLY A 392 -38.68 -1.90 2.25
C GLY A 392 -39.87 -1.22 1.56
N ALA A 393 -41.06 -1.31 2.15
CA ALA A 393 -42.28 -0.69 1.64
C ALA A 393 -42.52 0.75 2.19
N ASN A 394 -41.81 1.14 3.24
CA ASN A 394 -42.05 2.39 3.97
C ASN A 394 -41.17 3.53 3.44
N VAL A 395 -41.66 4.75 3.52
CA VAL A 395 -40.86 5.96 3.28
C VAL A 395 -40.07 6.25 4.55
N ALA A 396 -38.73 6.22 4.47
CA ALA A 396 -37.86 6.44 5.61
C ALA A 396 -37.46 7.90 5.78
N LYS A 397 -37.30 8.64 4.67
CA LYS A 397 -36.99 10.07 4.70
C LYS A 397 -37.48 10.75 3.44
N THR A 398 -37.88 12.02 3.58
CA THR A 398 -38.38 12.85 2.50
C THR A 398 -37.62 14.16 2.46
N VAL A 399 -37.19 14.58 1.28
CA VAL A 399 -36.57 15.89 1.03
C VAL A 399 -37.22 16.49 -0.22
N SER A 400 -37.38 17.82 -0.23
CA SER A 400 -37.88 18.55 -1.39
C SER A 400 -37.06 19.79 -1.66
N THR A 401 -36.91 20.13 -2.94
CA THR A 401 -36.35 21.42 -3.38
C THR A 401 -37.29 22.05 -4.40
N THR A 402 -37.15 23.35 -4.59
CA THR A 402 -37.90 24.10 -5.61
C THR A 402 -36.96 24.46 -6.74
N VAL A 403 -37.36 24.17 -7.97
CA VAL A 403 -36.54 24.45 -9.15
C VAL A 403 -36.33 25.97 -9.29
N ALA A 404 -35.06 26.37 -9.28
CA ALA A 404 -34.62 27.75 -9.39
C ALA A 404 -34.37 28.17 -10.85
N GLU A 405 -34.04 29.44 -11.04
CA GLU A 405 -33.59 29.95 -12.34
C GLU A 405 -32.11 29.61 -12.56
N ALA A 406 -31.72 29.35 -13.81
CA ALA A 406 -30.31 29.17 -14.13
C ALA A 406 -29.57 30.51 -13.97
N ALA A 407 -28.39 30.47 -13.33
CA ALA A 407 -27.58 31.67 -13.16
C ALA A 407 -27.16 32.24 -14.52
N ALA A 408 -27.49 33.50 -14.80
CA ALA A 408 -27.12 34.14 -16.04
C ALA A 408 -25.60 34.36 -16.08
N THR A 409 -24.92 33.78 -17.06
CA THR A 409 -23.56 34.19 -17.43
C THR A 409 -23.63 35.35 -18.42
N GLU A 410 -22.58 36.18 -18.41
CA GLU A 410 -22.46 37.30 -19.35
C GLU A 410 -22.43 36.80 -20.80
N LEU A 411 -23.24 37.41 -21.67
CA LEU A 411 -23.22 37.12 -23.10
C LEU A 411 -22.02 37.80 -23.75
N VAL A 412 -21.05 36.99 -24.18
CA VAL A 412 -19.84 37.44 -24.88
C VAL A 412 -19.93 37.00 -26.34
N VAL A 413 -19.63 37.93 -27.25
CA VAL A 413 -19.42 37.66 -28.67
C VAL A 413 -17.98 38.06 -28.96
N ASN A 414 -17.17 37.14 -29.48
CA ASN A 414 -15.78 37.43 -29.82
C ASN A 414 -15.72 38.47 -30.94
N GLU A 415 -14.70 39.33 -30.91
CA GLU A 415 -14.42 40.26 -32.02
C GLU A 415 -14.21 39.49 -33.34
N MET A 416 -14.56 40.14 -34.45
CA MET A 416 -14.48 39.55 -35.78
C MET A 416 -13.75 40.47 -36.74
N THR A 417 -12.96 39.89 -37.63
CA THR A 417 -12.30 40.54 -38.76
C THR A 417 -12.83 39.97 -40.08
N ILE A 418 -12.50 40.62 -41.21
CA ILE A 418 -12.83 40.10 -42.56
C ILE A 418 -12.19 38.73 -42.88
N ALA A 419 -11.26 38.24 -42.06
CA ALA A 419 -10.69 36.90 -42.18
C ALA A 419 -11.54 35.81 -41.49
N ASP A 420 -12.40 36.20 -40.54
CA ASP A 420 -13.21 35.26 -39.76
C ASP A 420 -14.45 34.80 -40.54
N ASN A 421 -14.78 33.51 -40.39
CA ASN A 421 -15.94 32.91 -41.04
C ASN A 421 -16.95 32.31 -40.05
N THR A 422 -16.72 32.48 -38.75
CA THR A 422 -17.50 31.86 -37.67
C THR A 422 -17.65 32.82 -36.50
N VAL A 423 -18.88 33.00 -36.04
CA VAL A 423 -19.20 33.73 -34.81
C VAL A 423 -19.04 32.78 -33.63
N LYS A 424 -18.27 33.18 -32.61
CA LYS A 424 -18.04 32.39 -31.40
C LYS A 424 -18.24 33.26 -30.16
N GLY A 425 -18.52 32.62 -29.04
CA GLY A 425 -18.65 33.32 -27.77
C GLY A 425 -19.13 32.43 -26.64
N THR A 426 -19.47 33.07 -25.52
CA THR A 426 -20.03 32.42 -24.33
C THR A 426 -21.36 33.04 -23.95
N ALA A 427 -22.24 32.24 -23.36
CA ALA A 427 -23.59 32.59 -22.98
C ALA A 427 -24.02 31.72 -21.78
N THR A 428 -25.23 31.95 -21.27
CA THR A 428 -25.77 31.11 -20.19
C THR A 428 -25.84 29.65 -20.65
N PRO A 429 -25.29 28.68 -19.89
CA PRO A 429 -25.29 27.27 -20.28
C PRO A 429 -26.68 26.79 -20.72
N ASN A 430 -26.74 26.05 -21.82
CA ASN A 430 -27.98 25.55 -22.42
C ASN A 430 -28.97 26.63 -22.90
N ALA A 431 -28.61 27.92 -22.90
CA ALA A 431 -29.48 28.98 -23.40
C ALA A 431 -29.57 28.97 -24.94
N LYS A 432 -30.75 29.35 -25.47
CA LYS A 432 -30.95 29.52 -26.91
C LYS A 432 -30.50 30.91 -27.35
N LEU A 433 -29.74 30.99 -28.44
CA LEU A 433 -29.12 32.20 -28.96
C LEU A 433 -29.55 32.43 -30.41
N ARG A 434 -30.05 33.62 -30.73
CA ARG A 434 -30.37 34.03 -32.10
C ARG A 434 -29.21 34.86 -32.65
N ILE A 435 -28.69 34.44 -33.81
CA ILE A 435 -27.61 35.14 -34.51
C ILE A 435 -28.22 35.97 -35.64
N ASN A 436 -27.96 37.28 -35.64
CA ASN A 436 -28.40 38.22 -36.66
C ASN A 436 -27.19 38.83 -37.39
N ILE A 437 -27.26 38.93 -38.71
CA ILE A 437 -26.24 39.57 -39.56
C ILE A 437 -26.91 40.73 -40.29
N ASN A 438 -26.43 41.96 -40.10
CA ASN A 438 -27.04 43.21 -40.60
C ASN A 438 -28.55 43.28 -40.31
N GLY A 439 -28.95 42.95 -39.08
CA GLY A 439 -30.35 42.96 -38.63
C GLY A 439 -31.22 41.80 -39.12
N VAL A 440 -30.69 40.87 -39.92
CA VAL A 440 -31.45 39.70 -40.41
C VAL A 440 -31.08 38.45 -39.60
N ALA A 441 -32.06 37.81 -38.97
CA ALA A 441 -31.88 36.55 -38.24
C ALA A 441 -31.42 35.42 -39.18
N LYS A 442 -30.30 34.78 -38.84
CA LYS A 442 -29.69 33.69 -39.64
C LYS A 442 -29.86 32.32 -39.00
N ALA A 443 -29.75 32.21 -37.68
CA ALA A 443 -29.85 30.94 -36.97
C ALA A 443 -30.29 31.11 -35.51
N VAL A 444 -30.79 30.02 -34.93
CA VAL A 444 -30.91 29.85 -33.47
C VAL A 444 -30.05 28.65 -33.07
N VAL A 445 -29.05 28.89 -32.22
CA VAL A 445 -28.15 27.86 -31.67
C VAL A 445 -28.38 27.73 -30.16
N THR A 446 -27.89 26.65 -29.55
CA THR A 446 -27.93 26.46 -28.10
C THR A 446 -26.50 26.46 -27.58
N ALA A 447 -26.22 27.21 -26.52
CA ALA A 447 -24.95 27.13 -25.82
C ALA A 447 -24.80 25.75 -25.17
N ASP A 448 -23.60 25.19 -25.14
CA ASP A 448 -23.37 23.90 -24.49
C ASP A 448 -23.44 24.01 -22.94
N ALA A 449 -23.23 22.90 -22.25
CA ALA A 449 -23.23 22.85 -20.79
C ALA A 449 -22.13 23.70 -20.12
N SER A 450 -21.11 24.11 -20.88
CA SER A 450 -20.06 25.05 -20.44
C SER A 450 -20.35 26.50 -20.86
N GLY A 451 -21.47 26.75 -21.55
CA GLY A 451 -21.87 28.07 -22.03
C GLY A 451 -21.24 28.47 -23.37
N ASN A 452 -20.52 27.60 -24.07
CA ASN A 452 -19.90 27.98 -25.36
C ASN A 452 -20.91 27.85 -26.50
N TYR A 453 -20.79 28.73 -27.50
CA TYR A 453 -21.55 28.62 -28.75
C TYR A 453 -20.69 29.00 -29.96
N SER A 454 -21.10 28.48 -31.13
CA SER A 454 -20.42 28.75 -32.40
C SER A 454 -21.42 28.68 -33.57
N TYR A 455 -21.28 29.55 -34.56
CA TYR A 455 -22.08 29.56 -35.79
C TYR A 455 -21.25 30.01 -37.01
N VAL A 456 -21.25 29.22 -38.08
CA VAL A 456 -20.51 29.52 -39.31
C VAL A 456 -21.29 30.51 -40.18
N THR A 457 -20.73 31.69 -40.44
CA THR A 457 -21.35 32.77 -41.24
C THR A 457 -20.87 32.83 -42.69
N GLY A 458 -19.70 32.25 -43.00
CA GLY A 458 -18.98 32.53 -44.25
C GLY A 458 -18.22 33.86 -44.19
N SER A 459 -17.60 34.27 -45.32
CA SER A 459 -16.85 35.53 -45.41
C SER A 459 -17.75 36.75 -45.26
N LEU A 460 -17.39 37.65 -44.36
CA LEU A 460 -18.09 38.91 -44.13
C LEU A 460 -17.20 40.10 -44.58
N VAL A 461 -17.84 41.19 -45.00
CA VAL A 461 -17.12 42.43 -45.39
C VAL A 461 -16.95 43.35 -44.18
N SER A 462 -15.98 44.25 -44.27
CA SER A 462 -15.73 45.26 -43.23
C SER A 462 -16.99 46.10 -42.96
N GLY A 463 -17.27 46.38 -41.69
CA GLY A 463 -18.46 47.12 -41.26
C GLY A 463 -19.73 46.27 -41.13
N THR A 464 -19.69 44.96 -41.40
CA THR A 464 -20.83 44.07 -41.18
C THR A 464 -21.17 44.00 -39.69
N GLU A 465 -22.44 44.17 -39.34
CA GLU A 465 -22.92 44.04 -37.96
C GLU A 465 -23.30 42.58 -37.65
N VAL A 466 -22.72 42.02 -36.60
CA VAL A 466 -23.06 40.71 -36.06
C VAL A 466 -23.65 40.88 -34.67
N LYS A 467 -24.95 40.61 -34.52
CA LYS A 467 -25.67 40.71 -33.25
C LYS A 467 -26.12 39.33 -32.77
N VAL A 468 -25.69 38.95 -31.57
CA VAL A 468 -26.16 37.74 -30.88
C VAL A 468 -27.14 38.13 -29.79
N GLU A 469 -28.29 37.48 -29.77
CA GLU A 469 -29.34 37.71 -28.78
C GLU A 469 -29.58 36.41 -27.99
N GLN A 470 -29.48 36.47 -26.67
CA GLN A 470 -29.81 35.37 -25.78
C GLN A 470 -31.29 35.39 -25.44
N ARG A 471 -31.94 34.23 -25.61
CA ARG A 471 -33.32 34.02 -25.22
C ARG A 471 -33.38 33.80 -23.72
N ASN A 472 -34.14 34.64 -23.03
CA ASN A 472 -34.51 34.40 -21.66
C ASN A 472 -35.47 33.21 -21.58
N ALA A 473 -35.09 32.23 -20.76
CA ALA A 473 -35.86 31.00 -20.59
C ALA A 473 -37.24 31.26 -19.95
N PHE A 474 -37.37 32.33 -19.14
CA PHE A 474 -38.58 32.69 -18.42
C PHE A 474 -39.59 33.46 -19.29
N THR A 475 -39.16 34.55 -19.93
CA THR A 475 -40.06 35.37 -20.76
C THR A 475 -40.26 34.80 -22.16
N GLY A 476 -39.37 33.89 -22.57
CA GLY A 476 -39.27 33.41 -23.94
C GLY A 476 -38.80 34.48 -24.93
N ALA A 477 -38.52 35.70 -24.46
CA ALA A 477 -38.06 36.83 -25.24
C ALA A 477 -36.53 36.82 -25.40
N TYR A 478 -36.05 37.54 -26.40
CA TYR A 478 -34.61 37.76 -26.62
C TYR A 478 -34.26 39.14 -26.04
N ASP A 479 -33.97 39.17 -24.74
CA ASP A 479 -33.86 40.42 -23.96
C ASP A 479 -32.41 40.80 -23.62
N THR A 480 -31.45 39.88 -23.81
CA THR A 480 -30.02 40.14 -23.66
C THR A 480 -29.36 40.05 -25.03
N SER A 481 -28.57 41.05 -25.43
CA SER A 481 -27.90 41.01 -26.73
C SER A 481 -26.53 41.70 -26.73
N LYS A 482 -25.64 41.23 -27.58
CA LYS A 482 -24.31 41.81 -27.81
C LYS A 482 -24.06 41.91 -29.31
N THR A 483 -23.49 43.03 -29.73
CA THR A 483 -23.17 43.33 -31.12
C THR A 483 -21.66 43.51 -31.26
N VAL A 484 -21.10 42.94 -32.32
CA VAL A 484 -19.73 43.21 -32.79
C VAL A 484 -19.79 43.66 -34.26
N ILE A 485 -18.86 44.50 -34.66
CA ILE A 485 -18.71 44.96 -36.03
C ILE A 485 -17.47 44.28 -36.61
N VAL A 486 -17.61 43.68 -37.80
CA VAL A 486 -16.49 43.05 -38.49
C VAL A 486 -15.47 44.12 -38.87
N SER A 487 -14.28 44.05 -38.29
CA SER A 487 -13.18 44.97 -38.58
C SER A 487 -12.51 44.65 -39.92
N GLY A 488 -12.18 45.70 -40.68
CA GLY A 488 -11.36 45.60 -41.90
C GLY A 488 -9.86 45.50 -41.60
N GLU A 489 -9.43 45.82 -40.38
CA GLU A 489 -8.03 45.68 -39.96
C GLU A 489 -7.76 44.24 -39.53
N ILE A 490 -6.68 43.67 -40.08
CA ILE A 490 -6.22 42.33 -39.75
C ILE A 490 -4.88 42.49 -39.03
N PRO A 491 -4.82 42.21 -37.72
CA PRO A 491 -3.58 42.29 -36.95
C PRO A 491 -2.50 41.38 -37.57
N GLY A 492 -1.29 41.93 -37.79
CA GLY A 492 -0.12 41.18 -38.27
C GLY A 492 -0.01 41.00 -39.79
N LEU A 493 -0.82 41.71 -40.58
CA LEU A 493 -0.68 41.73 -42.04
C LEU A 493 0.56 42.54 -42.46
N LEU A 494 1.40 41.97 -43.34
CA LEU A 494 2.66 42.54 -43.84
C LEU A 494 2.62 42.63 -45.37
N LEU A 495 3.12 43.74 -45.93
CA LEU A 495 3.48 43.86 -47.34
C LEU A 495 4.65 44.85 -47.52
N THR A 496 5.71 44.42 -48.19
CA THR A 496 6.88 45.23 -48.56
C THR A 496 7.21 45.06 -50.04
N LEU A 497 7.93 46.03 -50.62
CA LEU A 497 8.36 46.00 -52.03
C LEU A 497 9.85 46.37 -52.13
N ASN A 498 10.67 45.49 -52.69
CA ASN A 498 12.12 45.69 -52.84
C ASN A 498 12.44 46.78 -53.88
N ASP A 499 13.63 47.38 -53.79
CA ASP A 499 14.11 48.37 -54.77
C ASP A 499 14.20 47.76 -56.19
N LEU A 500 13.86 48.55 -57.20
CA LEU A 500 13.79 48.11 -58.60
C LEU A 500 14.79 48.90 -59.46
N LYS A 501 15.44 48.23 -60.42
CA LYS A 501 16.44 48.83 -61.33
C LYS A 501 16.16 48.44 -62.78
N ALA A 502 16.28 49.37 -63.71
CA ALA A 502 16.18 49.09 -65.13
C ALA A 502 17.48 48.45 -65.67
N PRO A 503 17.42 47.55 -66.67
CA PRO A 503 16.21 47.05 -67.34
C PRO A 503 15.58 45.82 -66.66
N GLU A 504 15.98 45.48 -65.43
CA GLU A 504 15.53 44.25 -64.75
C GLU A 504 14.01 44.28 -64.48
N GLY A 505 13.34 43.20 -64.87
CA GLY A 505 11.89 43.06 -64.73
C GLY A 505 11.42 42.37 -63.46
N ILE A 506 12.31 42.06 -62.52
CA ILE A 506 11.97 41.23 -61.37
C ILE A 506 11.44 42.12 -60.24
N VAL A 507 10.17 41.92 -59.89
CA VAL A 507 9.51 42.55 -58.75
C VAL A 507 9.46 41.54 -57.60
N SER A 508 10.02 41.90 -56.45
CA SER A 508 10.05 41.05 -55.26
C SER A 508 9.78 41.82 -53.98
N GLY A 509 9.42 41.10 -52.91
CA GLY A 509 9.18 41.67 -51.58
C GLY A 509 8.71 40.60 -50.60
N GLU A 510 8.28 41.04 -49.42
CA GLU A 510 7.71 40.18 -48.38
C GLU A 510 6.22 40.49 -48.18
N ALA A 511 5.42 39.47 -47.92
CA ALA A 511 4.02 39.61 -47.51
C ALA A 511 3.63 38.48 -46.55
N THR A 512 2.53 38.62 -45.81
CA THR A 512 2.06 37.55 -44.92
C THR A 512 1.86 36.25 -45.71
N ALA A 513 2.47 35.16 -45.25
CA ALA A 513 2.51 33.88 -45.96
C ALA A 513 1.11 33.38 -46.37
N GLY A 514 0.98 32.85 -47.58
CA GLY A 514 -0.27 32.32 -48.13
C GLY A 514 -1.25 33.35 -48.69
N TYR A 515 -1.03 34.65 -48.44
CA TYR A 515 -1.84 35.71 -49.05
C TYR A 515 -1.41 36.01 -50.49
N THR A 516 -2.37 36.41 -51.33
CA THR A 516 -2.12 36.77 -52.74
C THR A 516 -1.69 38.24 -52.84
N VAL A 517 -0.60 38.53 -53.52
CA VAL A 517 -0.10 39.87 -53.84
C VAL A 517 -0.38 40.21 -55.31
N ARG A 518 -1.07 41.31 -55.57
CA ARG A 518 -1.29 41.90 -56.90
C ARG A 518 -0.16 42.87 -57.21
N ILE A 519 0.41 42.76 -58.41
CA ILE A 519 1.49 43.63 -58.89
C ILE A 519 1.02 44.41 -60.13
N SER A 520 1.22 45.72 -60.14
CA SER A 520 0.88 46.63 -61.24
C SER A 520 2.07 47.50 -61.63
N VAL A 521 2.21 47.81 -62.93
CA VAL A 521 3.24 48.72 -63.46
C VAL A 521 2.54 49.86 -64.21
N ASN A 522 2.82 51.11 -63.85
CA ASN A 522 2.17 52.32 -64.36
C ASN A 522 0.63 52.21 -64.36
N GLY A 523 0.07 51.68 -63.27
CA GLY A 523 -1.38 51.49 -63.09
C GLY A 523 -1.98 50.28 -63.80
N THR A 524 -1.23 49.54 -64.63
CA THR A 524 -1.72 48.32 -65.29
C THR A 524 -1.33 47.08 -64.50
N VAL A 525 -2.31 46.25 -64.11
CA VAL A 525 -2.07 45.00 -63.39
C VAL A 525 -1.29 44.02 -64.29
N ARG A 526 -0.17 43.51 -63.78
CA ARG A 526 0.69 42.54 -64.47
C ARG A 526 0.56 41.14 -63.92
N ALA A 527 0.28 40.98 -62.62
CA ALA A 527 0.17 39.66 -62.00
C ALA A 527 -0.63 39.65 -60.69
N ASN A 528 -1.06 38.45 -60.31
CA ASN A 528 -1.34 38.08 -58.92
C ASN A 528 -0.42 36.90 -58.58
N THR A 529 0.39 37.02 -57.54
CA THR A 529 1.28 35.96 -57.04
C THR A 529 0.93 35.64 -55.58
N VAL A 530 1.37 34.53 -55.02
CA VAL A 530 1.12 34.17 -53.61
C VAL A 530 2.43 34.22 -52.86
N ALA A 531 2.43 34.85 -51.68
CA ALA A 531 3.59 34.81 -50.80
C ALA A 531 3.80 33.39 -50.29
N ASP A 532 5.02 32.89 -50.42
CA ASP A 532 5.37 31.54 -49.99
C ASP A 532 5.31 31.37 -48.47
N ALA A 533 5.60 30.16 -47.99
CA ALA A 533 5.58 29.86 -46.55
C ALA A 533 6.58 30.70 -45.73
N SER A 534 7.61 31.25 -46.37
CA SER A 534 8.58 32.15 -45.76
C SER A 534 8.18 33.62 -45.86
N GLY A 535 7.02 33.90 -46.45
CA GLY A 535 6.51 35.25 -46.67
C GLY A 535 7.13 35.97 -47.87
N ASN A 536 7.88 35.31 -48.74
CA ASN A 536 8.49 35.96 -49.90
C ASN A 536 7.59 35.87 -51.13
N TYR A 537 7.59 36.91 -51.96
CA TYR A 537 6.97 36.86 -53.29
C TYR A 537 7.93 37.42 -54.35
N THR A 538 7.88 36.83 -55.54
CA THR A 538 8.63 37.30 -56.72
C THR A 538 7.83 37.12 -58.00
N TYR A 539 7.96 38.05 -58.93
CA TYR A 539 7.35 37.98 -60.25
C TYR A 539 8.13 38.79 -61.28
N ASN A 540 8.31 38.27 -62.48
CA ASN A 540 8.95 38.99 -63.59
C ASN A 540 7.90 39.73 -64.43
N VAL A 541 7.86 41.05 -64.35
CA VAL A 541 6.92 41.93 -65.10
C VAL A 541 7.39 42.28 -66.52
N GLY A 542 8.55 41.77 -66.95
CA GLY A 542 9.19 42.14 -68.22
C GLY A 542 10.07 43.39 -68.08
N VAL A 543 10.64 43.88 -69.19
CA VAL A 543 11.61 45.00 -69.17
C VAL A 543 11.01 46.24 -68.52
N LEU A 544 11.66 46.74 -67.48
CA LEU A 544 11.31 48.00 -66.81
C LEU A 544 12.16 49.15 -67.35
N THR A 545 11.56 50.32 -67.44
CA THR A 545 12.23 51.57 -67.82
C THR A 545 12.48 52.42 -66.57
N GLY A 546 13.60 53.14 -66.55
CA GLY A 546 13.85 54.10 -65.48
C GLY A 546 12.73 55.14 -65.40
N GLY A 547 12.09 55.25 -64.23
CA GLY A 547 10.92 56.09 -64.00
C GLY A 547 9.58 55.36 -63.95
N ASP A 548 9.50 54.08 -64.32
CA ASP A 548 8.27 53.29 -64.16
C ASP A 548 7.86 53.19 -62.68
N VAL A 549 6.56 53.26 -62.39
CA VAL A 549 5.98 53.09 -61.05
C VAL A 549 5.44 51.68 -60.91
N VAL A 550 5.99 50.91 -59.97
CA VAL A 550 5.51 49.56 -59.63
C VAL A 550 4.77 49.59 -58.31
N LYS A 551 3.54 49.06 -58.29
CA LYS A 551 2.65 48.96 -57.14
C LYS A 551 2.41 47.50 -56.76
N ALA A 552 2.47 47.19 -55.46
CA ALA A 552 2.05 45.91 -54.91
C ALA A 552 0.90 46.09 -53.88
N GLU A 553 -0.07 45.17 -53.87
CA GLU A 553 -1.25 45.18 -52.99
C GLU A 553 -1.57 43.75 -52.50
N ILE A 554 -1.96 43.54 -51.24
CA ILE A 554 -2.27 42.20 -50.68
C ILE A 554 -3.77 41.93 -50.68
N ARG A 555 -4.21 40.75 -51.13
CA ARG A 555 -5.63 40.37 -51.21
C ARG A 555 -6.10 39.67 -49.95
N VAL A 556 -7.14 40.18 -49.30
CA VAL A 556 -7.82 39.53 -48.18
C VAL A 556 -9.31 39.41 -48.49
N GLY A 557 -9.81 38.17 -48.61
CA GLY A 557 -11.17 37.91 -49.07
C GLY A 557 -11.41 38.52 -50.46
N SER A 558 -12.33 39.48 -50.54
CA SER A 558 -12.65 40.23 -51.77
C SER A 558 -11.90 41.56 -51.92
N GLU A 559 -11.14 42.00 -50.92
CA GLU A 559 -10.51 43.33 -50.91
C GLU A 559 -8.99 43.25 -51.12
N TYR A 560 -8.40 44.35 -51.62
CA TYR A 560 -6.96 44.54 -51.76
C TYR A 560 -6.51 45.67 -50.83
N LEU A 561 -5.59 45.34 -49.91
CA LEU A 561 -5.14 46.19 -48.81
C LEU A 561 -3.64 46.49 -48.92
N LEU A 562 -3.14 47.38 -48.05
CA LEU A 562 -1.73 47.76 -47.88
C LEU A 562 -0.97 48.13 -49.19
N PRO A 563 -1.45 49.07 -50.03
CA PRO A 563 -0.76 49.41 -51.26
C PRO A 563 0.64 49.99 -50.99
N THR A 564 1.67 49.44 -51.64
CA THR A 564 3.05 49.97 -51.60
C THR A 564 3.58 50.21 -53.02
N GLU A 565 4.31 51.31 -53.23
CA GLU A 565 4.79 51.73 -54.55
C GLU A 565 6.29 52.06 -54.54
N LYS A 566 6.98 51.74 -55.63
CA LYS A 566 8.36 52.16 -55.89
C LYS A 566 8.58 52.58 -57.34
N ILE A 567 9.49 53.54 -57.53
CA ILE A 567 9.93 54.02 -58.83
C ILE A 567 11.19 53.26 -59.25
N VAL A 568 11.23 52.75 -60.47
CA VAL A 568 12.37 52.04 -61.03
C VAL A 568 13.54 52.99 -61.26
N LYS A 569 14.70 52.68 -60.65
CA LYS A 569 15.94 53.45 -60.83
C LYS A 569 16.55 53.17 -62.21
N ALA A 570 17.01 54.21 -62.89
CA ALA A 570 17.63 54.13 -64.23
C ALA A 570 19.12 53.69 -64.16
N GLU A 571 19.65 53.19 -65.29
CA GLU A 571 21.05 52.71 -65.39
C GLU A 571 22.05 53.88 -65.43
N PHE A 572 23.15 53.80 -64.65
CA PHE A 572 24.24 54.80 -64.60
C PHE A 572 25.61 54.12 -64.46
N SER A 573 26.48 54.27 -65.46
CA SER A 573 27.78 53.58 -65.56
C SER A 573 28.78 54.31 -66.46
N LEU A 574 30.08 54.10 -66.21
CA LEU A 574 31.19 54.58 -67.03
C LEU A 574 31.93 53.39 -67.66
N ASN A 575 32.31 53.45 -68.94
CA ASN A 575 33.10 52.42 -69.61
C ASN A 575 34.60 52.53 -69.26
N PRO A 576 35.42 51.47 -69.42
CA PRO A 576 36.87 51.54 -69.18
C PRO A 576 37.55 52.54 -70.12
N ILE A 577 38.69 53.10 -69.72
CA ILE A 577 39.36 54.18 -70.45
C ILE A 577 40.88 53.89 -70.48
N LEU A 578 41.44 53.88 -71.69
CA LEU A 578 42.87 53.70 -71.95
C LEU A 578 43.58 55.03 -72.20
N ASP A 579 44.89 55.10 -72.01
CA ASP A 579 45.70 56.31 -72.28
C ASP A 579 45.73 56.70 -73.76
N THR A 580 45.45 55.75 -74.67
CA THR A 580 45.26 56.01 -76.10
C THR A 580 43.84 56.37 -76.49
N ASP A 581 42.85 56.21 -75.60
CA ASP A 581 41.47 56.54 -75.92
C ASP A 581 41.32 58.04 -76.21
N ARG A 582 40.40 58.33 -77.12
CA ARG A 582 40.01 59.69 -77.48
C ARG A 582 38.59 60.02 -77.03
N THR A 583 37.89 59.08 -76.41
CA THR A 583 36.53 59.28 -75.96
C THR A 583 36.29 58.67 -74.59
N ILE A 584 35.49 59.37 -73.78
CA ILE A 584 34.89 58.84 -72.55
C ILE A 584 33.45 58.46 -72.90
N THR A 585 33.06 57.23 -72.59
CA THR A 585 31.71 56.72 -72.87
C THR A 585 31.08 56.04 -71.66
N GLY A 586 29.76 55.99 -71.61
CA GLY A 586 29.03 55.27 -70.56
C GLY A 586 27.51 55.39 -70.71
N LYS A 587 26.78 54.86 -69.73
CA LYS A 587 25.30 54.91 -69.67
C LYS A 587 24.83 55.83 -68.54
N ALA A 588 23.74 56.53 -68.77
CA ALA A 588 23.05 57.33 -67.76
C ALA A 588 21.57 57.46 -68.16
N PRO A 589 20.69 57.99 -67.29
CA PRO A 589 19.28 58.13 -67.65
C PRO A 589 19.11 59.09 -68.84
N ALA A 590 18.37 58.66 -69.87
CA ALA A 590 18.21 59.39 -71.13
C ALA A 590 17.70 60.83 -70.90
N GLY A 591 18.27 61.80 -71.61
CA GLY A 591 17.93 63.22 -71.49
C GLY A 591 18.42 63.92 -70.21
N LYS A 592 19.04 63.21 -69.26
CA LYS A 592 19.69 63.84 -68.11
C LYS A 592 21.05 64.43 -68.47
N THR A 593 21.56 65.31 -67.61
CA THR A 593 22.87 65.95 -67.79
C THR A 593 23.92 65.26 -66.93
N VAL A 594 25.06 64.89 -67.52
CA VAL A 594 26.24 64.39 -66.78
C VAL A 594 27.38 65.40 -66.83
N ARG A 595 28.15 65.51 -65.75
CA ARG A 595 29.41 66.25 -65.67
C ARG A 595 30.56 65.27 -65.69
N ILE A 596 31.56 65.56 -66.52
CA ILE A 596 32.75 64.73 -66.72
C ILE A 596 33.94 65.51 -66.18
N SER A 597 34.67 64.90 -65.26
CA SER A 597 35.84 65.47 -64.59
C SER A 597 37.04 64.54 -64.75
N ILE A 598 38.24 65.14 -64.89
CA ILE A 598 39.52 64.41 -64.95
C ILE A 598 40.37 64.92 -63.80
N ASN A 599 40.83 64.01 -62.93
CA ASN A 599 41.55 64.30 -61.68
C ASN A 599 40.86 65.37 -60.82
N GLY A 600 39.54 65.24 -60.67
CA GLY A 600 38.72 66.18 -59.90
C GLY A 600 38.43 67.52 -60.58
N VAL A 601 38.96 67.78 -61.78
CA VAL A 601 38.70 69.02 -62.54
C VAL A 601 37.61 68.79 -63.60
N PRO A 602 36.47 69.50 -63.54
CA PRO A 602 35.42 69.41 -64.56
C PRO A 602 35.94 69.80 -65.94
N LYS A 603 35.73 68.92 -66.92
CA LYS A 603 36.11 69.13 -68.32
C LYS A 603 34.92 69.36 -69.23
N SER A 604 33.80 68.69 -68.96
CA SER A 604 32.60 68.80 -69.80
C SER A 604 31.32 68.59 -69.02
N ILE A 605 30.24 69.15 -69.54
CA ILE A 605 28.87 68.86 -69.13
C ILE A 605 28.12 68.52 -70.42
N THR A 606 27.56 67.31 -70.49
CA THR A 606 26.85 66.85 -71.68
C THR A 606 25.49 66.26 -71.31
N VAL A 607 24.57 66.26 -72.28
CA VAL A 607 23.25 65.64 -72.15
C VAL A 607 23.33 64.23 -72.72
N VAL A 608 22.78 63.28 -71.97
CA VAL A 608 22.73 61.87 -72.32
C VAL A 608 21.70 61.69 -73.43
N ASP A 609 22.05 60.93 -74.47
CA ASP A 609 21.19 60.73 -75.63
C ASP A 609 19.91 59.93 -75.29
N ALA A 610 18.99 59.84 -76.26
CA ALA A 610 17.71 59.12 -76.10
C ALA A 610 17.88 57.61 -75.87
N ALA A 611 19.04 57.04 -76.18
CA ALA A 611 19.38 55.64 -75.92
C ALA A 611 20.13 55.45 -74.58
N GLY A 612 20.24 56.51 -73.78
CA GLY A 612 20.89 56.49 -72.47
C GLY A 612 22.41 56.50 -72.52
N ASN A 613 23.04 56.82 -73.65
CA ASN A 613 24.50 56.91 -73.75
C ASN A 613 24.99 58.34 -73.61
N TYR A 614 26.14 58.52 -72.97
CA TYR A 614 26.92 59.73 -73.09
C TYR A 614 28.29 59.42 -73.70
N THR A 615 28.76 60.34 -74.53
CA THR A 615 30.08 60.30 -75.15
C THR A 615 30.71 61.68 -75.05
N TYR A 616 31.99 61.74 -74.72
CA TYR A 616 32.76 62.98 -74.73
C TYR A 616 34.13 62.76 -75.35
N LEU A 617 34.48 63.57 -76.34
CA LEU A 617 35.78 63.54 -76.98
C LEU A 617 36.83 64.18 -76.05
N ILE A 618 37.85 63.43 -75.71
CA ILE A 618 39.00 63.84 -74.89
C ILE A 618 40.28 63.90 -75.72
N GLY A 619 41.24 64.71 -75.25
CA GLY A 619 42.63 64.58 -75.67
C GLY A 619 43.28 63.34 -75.06
N LEU A 620 44.57 63.13 -75.37
CA LEU A 620 45.40 62.13 -74.68
C LEU A 620 45.33 62.37 -73.17
N VAL A 621 44.94 61.34 -72.42
CA VAL A 621 44.96 61.30 -70.95
C VAL A 621 46.13 60.44 -70.49
N ALA A 622 46.73 60.75 -69.35
CA ALA A 622 47.86 59.99 -68.85
C ALA A 622 47.37 58.75 -68.09
N THR A 623 48.12 57.66 -68.18
CA THR A 623 47.93 56.49 -67.30
C THR A 623 47.98 56.94 -65.84
N GLY A 624 46.97 56.52 -65.06
CA GLY A 624 46.77 56.95 -63.67
C GLY A 624 45.80 58.11 -63.49
N ASP A 625 45.34 58.79 -64.55
CA ASP A 625 44.33 59.84 -64.44
C ASP A 625 42.97 59.26 -64.00
N VAL A 626 42.27 59.91 -63.06
CA VAL A 626 40.93 59.49 -62.60
C VAL A 626 39.85 60.27 -63.32
N ILE A 627 39.01 59.55 -64.05
CA ILE A 627 37.85 60.06 -64.76
C ILE A 627 36.60 59.84 -63.90
N LYS A 628 35.94 60.93 -63.53
CA LYS A 628 34.70 60.91 -62.72
C LYS A 628 33.54 61.45 -63.52
N ILE A 629 32.43 60.74 -63.53
CA ILE A 629 31.17 61.12 -64.17
C ILE A 629 30.14 61.32 -63.08
N GLU A 630 29.54 62.50 -63.04
CA GLU A 630 28.57 62.89 -62.03
C GLU A 630 27.23 63.19 -62.71
N LEU A 631 26.14 62.60 -62.23
CA LEU A 631 24.80 62.79 -62.76
C LEU A 631 24.12 64.00 -62.10
N ARG A 632 23.58 64.90 -62.90
CA ARG A 632 22.85 66.07 -62.41
C ARG A 632 21.43 65.67 -61.99
N ASN A 633 21.12 65.90 -60.73
CA ASN A 633 19.76 65.87 -60.23
C ASN A 633 19.00 67.10 -60.78
N THR A 634 17.91 66.87 -61.51
CA THR A 634 17.12 67.95 -62.14
C THR A 634 16.28 68.75 -61.16
N GLU A 635 15.97 68.19 -59.99
CA GLU A 635 15.16 68.86 -58.97
C GLU A 635 16.01 69.74 -58.07
N THR A 636 17.15 69.23 -57.60
CA THR A 636 18.07 69.98 -56.73
C THR A 636 19.09 70.82 -57.50
N GLY A 637 19.27 70.51 -58.79
CA GLY A 637 20.27 71.13 -59.66
C GLY A 637 21.71 70.71 -59.38
N LYS A 638 21.96 69.87 -58.37
CA LYS A 638 23.29 69.42 -57.91
C LYS A 638 23.72 68.11 -58.57
N TYR A 639 25.00 67.78 -58.40
CA TYR A 639 25.61 66.54 -58.87
C TYR A 639 25.84 65.65 -57.64
N GLU A 640 24.96 64.68 -57.44
CA GLU A 640 24.87 63.93 -56.19
C GLU A 640 25.22 62.45 -56.36
N GLU A 641 25.06 61.90 -57.56
CA GLU A 641 25.43 60.53 -57.91
C GLU A 641 26.64 60.54 -58.86
N PHE A 642 27.63 59.66 -58.65
CA PHE A 642 28.80 59.60 -59.51
C PHE A 642 29.37 58.19 -59.69
N VAL A 643 30.10 58.01 -60.78
CA VAL A 643 30.95 56.84 -61.07
C VAL A 643 32.33 57.32 -61.46
N GLU A 644 33.40 56.63 -61.04
CA GLU A 644 34.78 57.01 -61.37
C GLU A 644 35.62 55.82 -61.79
N ARG A 645 36.62 56.08 -62.65
CA ARG A 645 37.61 55.10 -63.09
C ARG A 645 38.96 55.73 -63.38
N THR A 646 40.02 54.97 -63.14
CA THR A 646 41.39 55.35 -63.47
C THR A 646 41.74 54.93 -64.91
N VAL A 647 42.45 55.79 -65.64
CA VAL A 647 42.98 55.53 -66.98
C VAL A 647 44.14 54.55 -66.88
N THR A 648 44.12 53.52 -67.72
CA THR A 648 45.16 52.48 -67.79
C THR A 648 46.01 52.60 -69.07
N ALA A 649 47.29 52.23 -69.02
CA ALA A 649 48.17 52.28 -70.18
C ALA A 649 47.73 51.27 -71.25
N GLU A 650 47.79 51.63 -72.54
CA GLU A 650 47.47 50.70 -73.64
C GLU A 650 48.42 49.49 -73.65
N SER A 651 49.69 49.66 -73.25
CA SER A 651 50.63 48.54 -73.12
C SER A 651 50.34 47.61 -71.93
N GLU A 652 49.52 48.05 -70.97
CA GLU A 652 49.01 47.22 -69.86
C GLU A 652 47.55 46.78 -70.10
N ALA A 653 46.92 47.28 -71.16
CA ALA A 653 45.61 46.84 -71.62
C ALA A 653 45.72 45.41 -72.19
N GLY A 654 44.80 44.55 -71.80
CA GLY A 654 44.77 43.18 -72.28
C GLY A 654 45.70 42.18 -71.58
N GLN A 655 46.60 42.58 -70.67
CA GLN A 655 47.45 41.60 -69.99
C GLN A 655 46.60 40.76 -69.00
N VAL A 656 46.72 39.44 -69.07
CA VAL A 656 46.18 38.50 -68.09
C VAL A 656 47.35 37.70 -67.55
N THR A 657 47.47 37.59 -66.24
CA THR A 657 48.46 36.71 -65.61
C THR A 657 47.74 35.74 -64.68
N ILE A 658 48.15 34.47 -64.68
CA ILE A 658 47.68 33.48 -63.72
C ILE A 658 48.85 33.18 -62.78
N ASN A 659 48.61 33.22 -61.47
CA ASN A 659 49.59 32.75 -60.49
C ASN A 659 49.84 31.24 -60.68
N ALA A 660 51.05 30.74 -60.39
CA ALA A 660 51.34 29.31 -60.53
C ALA A 660 50.39 28.46 -59.65
N LEU A 661 49.96 27.30 -60.17
CA LEU A 661 48.97 26.44 -59.51
C LEU A 661 49.48 25.01 -59.32
N THR A 662 49.10 24.43 -58.19
CA THR A 662 49.25 23.01 -57.84
C THR A 662 47.88 22.35 -57.64
N ASP A 663 47.82 21.01 -57.66
CA ASP A 663 46.58 20.25 -57.47
C ASP A 663 46.00 20.32 -56.03
N ALA A 664 46.70 20.97 -55.10
CA ALA A 664 46.19 21.33 -53.78
C ALA A 664 45.49 22.71 -53.74
N ASP A 665 45.68 23.55 -54.76
CA ASP A 665 45.12 24.91 -54.77
C ASP A 665 43.61 24.89 -55.01
N THR A 666 42.88 25.67 -54.21
CA THR A 666 41.41 25.77 -54.28
C THR A 666 40.94 27.07 -54.93
N THR A 667 41.86 27.89 -55.42
CA THR A 667 41.55 29.17 -56.06
C THR A 667 42.47 29.45 -57.23
N ILE A 668 41.91 29.85 -58.36
CA ILE A 668 42.64 30.44 -59.47
C ILE A 668 42.70 31.94 -59.23
N SER A 669 43.90 32.49 -59.12
CA SER A 669 44.10 33.93 -58.91
C SER A 669 45.10 34.50 -59.89
N GLY A 670 45.01 35.81 -60.10
CA GLY A 670 45.82 36.50 -61.08
C GLY A 670 45.52 37.99 -61.15
N LYS A 671 46.12 38.64 -62.15
CA LYS A 671 45.89 40.06 -62.43
C LYS A 671 45.49 40.27 -63.89
N THR A 672 44.69 41.29 -64.11
CA THR A 672 44.28 41.81 -65.42
C THR A 672 43.91 43.29 -65.33
N VAL A 673 43.26 43.84 -66.36
CA VAL A 673 42.71 45.19 -66.33
C VAL A 673 41.57 45.34 -65.30
N PRO A 674 41.51 46.47 -64.57
CA PRO A 674 40.42 46.77 -63.65
C PRO A 674 39.02 46.53 -64.22
N SER A 675 38.16 45.84 -63.46
CA SER A 675 36.79 45.49 -63.88
C SER A 675 36.69 44.67 -65.19
N GLY A 676 37.79 44.06 -65.65
CA GLY A 676 37.80 43.21 -66.83
C GLY A 676 36.94 41.95 -66.65
N LYS A 677 36.10 41.61 -67.64
CA LYS A 677 35.33 40.36 -67.64
C LYS A 677 36.20 39.23 -68.18
N LEU A 678 36.46 38.23 -67.34
CA LEU A 678 37.37 37.12 -67.60
C LEU A 678 36.60 35.82 -67.72
N ARG A 679 36.86 35.03 -68.76
CA ARG A 679 36.41 33.65 -68.86
C ARG A 679 37.48 32.73 -68.32
N VAL A 680 37.12 31.95 -67.31
CA VAL A 680 37.99 30.91 -66.75
C VAL A 680 37.60 29.57 -67.36
N SER A 681 38.57 28.87 -67.94
CA SER A 681 38.41 27.56 -68.55
C SER A 681 39.40 26.56 -67.98
N VAL A 682 38.98 25.30 -67.86
CA VAL A 682 39.83 24.16 -67.47
C VAL A 682 39.76 23.13 -68.59
N ASP A 683 40.91 22.73 -69.13
CA ASP A 683 41.06 21.84 -70.29
C ASP A 683 40.15 22.24 -71.46
N GLY A 684 40.16 23.53 -71.78
CA GLY A 684 39.38 24.10 -72.89
C GLY A 684 37.88 24.24 -72.64
N ARG A 685 37.33 23.79 -71.50
CA ARG A 685 35.92 24.00 -71.15
C ARG A 685 35.73 25.23 -70.26
N ALA A 686 34.95 26.18 -70.75
CA ALA A 686 34.56 27.37 -69.99
C ALA A 686 33.76 26.98 -68.73
N LYS A 687 34.21 27.45 -67.56
CA LYS A 687 33.54 27.22 -66.27
C LYS A 687 32.66 28.39 -65.89
N THR A 688 33.20 29.60 -65.99
CA THR A 688 32.51 30.81 -65.56
C THR A 688 33.06 32.04 -66.26
N VAL A 689 32.33 33.15 -66.13
CA VAL A 689 32.80 34.50 -66.45
C VAL A 689 32.81 35.30 -65.16
N ILE A 690 33.99 35.67 -64.70
CA ILE A 690 34.18 36.53 -63.52
C ILE A 690 34.52 37.95 -63.95
N THR A 691 34.45 38.90 -63.03
CA THR A 691 34.91 40.27 -63.26
C THR A 691 36.04 40.55 -62.26
N ALA A 692 37.17 41.06 -62.74
CA ALA A 692 38.26 41.52 -61.87
C ALA A 692 37.78 42.69 -61.00
N ASP A 693 38.44 42.91 -59.86
CA ASP A 693 38.15 44.06 -59.01
C ASP A 693 38.62 45.38 -59.65
N THR A 694 38.41 46.48 -58.92
CA THR A 694 38.79 47.84 -59.37
C THR A 694 40.30 48.07 -59.48
N ASP A 695 41.11 47.17 -58.93
CA ASP A 695 42.58 47.22 -59.00
C ASP A 695 43.14 46.17 -59.97
N GLY A 696 42.27 45.43 -60.66
CA GLY A 696 42.64 44.43 -61.66
C GLY A 696 42.98 43.06 -61.10
N ASN A 697 42.81 42.81 -59.80
CA ASN A 697 43.00 41.47 -59.25
C ASN A 697 41.75 40.63 -59.49
N TYR A 698 41.93 39.35 -59.74
CA TYR A 698 40.82 38.39 -59.75
C TYR A 698 41.17 37.15 -58.94
N SER A 699 40.13 36.58 -58.35
CA SER A 699 40.18 35.29 -57.69
C SER A 699 38.91 34.54 -57.99
N TYR A 700 39.03 33.25 -58.29
CA TYR A 700 37.91 32.35 -58.50
C TYR A 700 38.15 31.06 -57.72
N PHE A 701 37.22 30.74 -56.83
CA PHE A 701 37.23 29.48 -56.12
C PHE A 701 36.96 28.33 -57.08
N ILE A 702 37.86 27.35 -57.11
CA ILE A 702 37.72 26.13 -57.89
C ILE A 702 38.01 24.93 -56.99
N SER A 703 37.04 24.03 -56.87
CA SER A 703 37.19 22.80 -56.10
C SER A 703 37.60 21.64 -57.01
N GLY A 704 38.75 21.02 -56.73
CA GLY A 704 39.14 19.73 -57.30
C GLY A 704 39.79 19.78 -58.69
N ILE A 705 40.74 20.70 -58.91
CA ILE A 705 41.66 20.68 -60.05
C ILE A 705 42.71 19.57 -59.88
N LYS A 706 43.17 18.97 -60.98
CA LYS A 706 44.14 17.85 -60.94
C LYS A 706 45.46 18.23 -61.60
N ALA A 707 46.54 17.55 -61.19
CA ALA A 707 47.83 17.68 -61.87
C ALA A 707 47.69 17.36 -63.36
N ASP A 708 48.40 18.12 -64.18
CA ASP A 708 48.41 18.13 -65.65
C ASP A 708 47.21 18.79 -66.34
N GLU A 709 46.18 19.27 -65.62
CA GLU A 709 45.08 20.05 -66.22
C GLU A 709 45.56 21.46 -66.62
N VAL A 710 45.07 21.98 -67.76
CA VAL A 710 45.41 23.32 -68.27
C VAL A 710 44.35 24.33 -67.90
N ILE A 711 44.75 25.36 -67.15
CA ILE A 711 43.92 26.50 -66.79
C ILE A 711 44.17 27.62 -67.77
N LYS A 712 43.13 28.05 -68.47
CA LYS A 712 43.13 29.20 -69.37
C LYS A 712 42.23 30.30 -68.83
N VAL A 713 42.76 31.50 -68.68
CA VAL A 713 41.96 32.69 -68.33
C VAL A 713 42.04 33.70 -69.47
N GLU A 714 40.88 34.04 -70.04
CA GLU A 714 40.76 34.88 -71.23
C GLU A 714 39.99 36.16 -70.89
N LEU A 715 40.55 37.32 -71.21
CA LEU A 715 39.89 38.61 -71.07
C LEU A 715 38.96 38.88 -72.24
N LYS A 716 37.75 39.37 -71.93
CA LYS A 716 36.77 39.82 -72.91
C LYS A 716 37.01 41.28 -73.28
N GLU A 717 37.47 41.50 -74.50
CA GLU A 717 37.62 42.83 -75.08
C GLU A 717 36.76 42.96 -76.33
N ASN A 718 36.05 44.09 -76.48
CA ASN A 718 35.18 44.36 -77.63
C ASN A 718 34.19 43.22 -77.97
N GLY A 719 33.73 42.50 -76.93
CA GLY A 719 32.78 41.39 -77.07
C GLY A 719 33.40 40.02 -77.38
N VAL A 720 34.70 39.94 -77.65
CA VAL A 720 35.42 38.72 -77.99
C VAL A 720 36.43 38.37 -76.88
N TYR A 721 36.59 37.09 -76.58
CA TYR A 721 37.65 36.63 -75.66
C TYR A 721 38.93 36.45 -76.47
N GLY A 722 39.94 37.26 -76.18
CA GLY A 722 41.14 37.37 -77.00
C GLY A 722 42.41 37.22 -76.18
N PRO A 723 42.85 38.26 -75.45
CA PRO A 723 44.04 38.17 -74.61
C PRO A 723 43.86 37.13 -73.49
N PHE A 724 44.88 36.32 -73.25
CA PHE A 724 44.79 35.23 -72.28
C PHE A 724 46.12 34.88 -71.64
N ALA A 725 46.04 34.23 -70.49
CA ALA A 725 47.14 33.45 -69.94
C ALA A 725 46.72 31.99 -69.78
N GLU A 726 47.69 31.08 -69.91
CA GLU A 726 47.54 29.66 -69.64
C GLU A 726 48.61 29.20 -68.65
N THR A 727 48.23 28.30 -67.75
CA THR A 727 49.16 27.60 -66.88
C THR A 727 48.70 26.15 -66.72
N THR A 728 49.66 25.22 -66.61
CA THR A 728 49.38 23.81 -66.34
C THR A 728 49.51 23.57 -64.85
N VAL A 729 48.49 22.95 -64.25
CA VAL A 729 48.49 22.60 -62.84
C VAL A 729 49.57 21.54 -62.61
N THR A 730 50.50 21.84 -61.72
CA THR A 730 51.57 20.90 -61.36
C THR A 730 51.14 20.03 -60.17
N ALA A 731 51.67 18.80 -60.06
CA ALA A 731 51.46 18.01 -58.85
C ALA A 731 52.08 18.75 -57.66
N ALA A 732 51.32 18.91 -56.58
CA ALA A 732 51.87 19.44 -55.34
C ALA A 732 53.04 18.54 -54.90
N PRO A 733 54.18 19.10 -54.47
CA PRO A 733 55.30 18.29 -54.00
C PRO A 733 54.81 17.40 -52.85
N VAL A 734 55.00 16.08 -52.98
CA VAL A 734 54.66 15.13 -51.92
C VAL A 734 55.54 15.48 -50.71
N VAL A 735 54.93 16.07 -49.69
CA VAL A 735 55.58 16.26 -48.40
C VAL A 735 55.61 14.88 -47.75
N GLU A 736 56.80 14.27 -47.75
CA GLU A 736 57.10 13.00 -47.05
C GLU A 736 56.74 13.05 -45.57
#